data_AF-A0A960MBV3-F1
#
_entry.id   AF-A0A960MBV3-F1
#
_cell.length_a   1.000
_cell.length_b   1.000
_cell.length_c   1.000
_cell.angle_alpha   90.00
_cell.angle_beta   90.00
_cell.angle_gamma   90.00
#
_symmetry.space_group_name_H-M   'P 1'
#
loop_
_entity.id
_entity.type
_entity.pdbx_description
1 polymer ?
#
loop_
_entity_poly.entity_id
_entity_poly.type
_entity_poly.pdbx_seq_one_letter_code
_entity_poly.pdbx_strand_id
1 'polypeptide(L)'
;MFRSIFLPCFAVVFPASAADIILSPSGPISTPLAARDAARAAAKPVRIVVEAGTYPLTEALALEAKDSEVTWESAPNAKPVFTGGRSITGWTKAEGGLWKAPLRDPQWQFDQLWIDGRRATQARTPNRGFFHLADRVSADGTPTDTHRVFQVHQPEFDLLDSIPEAERAGVLLTVTHSWSVGQCRIEQLDRAARSVTIKGHSRYPFGEREPDQRFWMENFRSALDAPGEWFHDRTKGELLYHPLPDEDLTKAEVVAPVSEKFLVIQGARDITFRGLSFQHEQYRYPEDGLHDGQAATIVDGAIDVSESRGIRFDRCEIAHVGRYAVYFRNGCSDASLTHCHLHDLGAGGVRIGETNRPEEERICRDITVDDCIIQHGGRLHPSACGIVMTHAQRCSAVHCDIGDFFYTGVSIGWNWGYGESVGRDNRVENCHIHHLGWAYLSDMGGFYGLGNAPGTTIRGNHIHHIASHRYGGWGLYTDEGSGDVLMENNLVHDTSDAGFHQHYGYANRVRNNIFAFGGKAQIQRSRNEPRLTFVFERNLVVWDPALPLLDGAETNWKLNDRPDSGSPRDTVIFRRNLYWPTDGKIPTLLTKTHFSWEEWRKMGRDAGSLFADPKFVNLAERDFRLQPDNPAAKIGFQAWDLSLAGVRAEDPAWRGLAAEGHVYPNWEIDAKPWPAPEFRLDLETFESIAPGQLGLPRASYDRENKGESIGVTEEAASPLPITGGTPSKRSLKVQDAPRLAHSYDPVLDFLPRWAGGTFEVSFDIMAHEKADWFFEMRVNGGEFAAGPYVRWQNGKLVATNAGSVKLADLPPGEWCRIAIRATTGAGHYGVTLTRADGTVTEFKEIPCKPEWNEASYLLFSAVGTSEAAFFIDNLRLTPMLAP
;
A
#
# COMPACT_ATOMS: atom_id res chain seq x y z
N MET A 1 -20.47 -73.74 34.32
CA MET A 1 -21.56 -72.75 34.40
C MET A 1 -21.08 -71.45 33.79
N PHE A 2 -21.34 -71.25 32.49
CA PHE A 2 -21.08 -70.00 31.78
C PHE A 2 -22.38 -69.20 31.76
N ARG A 3 -22.34 -67.94 32.22
CA ARG A 3 -23.47 -67.00 32.12
C ARG A 3 -23.36 -66.24 30.81
N SER A 4 -24.37 -66.40 29.95
CA SER A 4 -24.58 -65.66 28.72
C SER A 4 -24.94 -64.21 29.00
N ILE A 5 -24.23 -63.28 28.38
CA ILE A 5 -24.58 -61.86 28.33
C ILE A 5 -25.31 -61.63 27.00
N PHE A 6 -26.55 -61.15 27.09
CA PHE A 6 -27.37 -60.74 25.94
C PHE A 6 -26.81 -59.42 25.36
N LEU A 7 -26.48 -59.44 24.07
CA LEU A 7 -26.21 -58.25 23.26
C LEU A 7 -27.55 -57.74 22.69
N PRO A 8 -27.93 -56.46 22.86
CA PRO A 8 -29.03 -55.90 22.09
C PRO A 8 -28.51 -55.46 20.71
N CYS A 9 -29.02 -56.08 19.65
CA CYS A 9 -28.89 -55.56 18.30
C CYS A 9 -29.60 -54.21 18.21
N PHE A 10 -28.84 -53.12 18.17
CA PHE A 10 -29.35 -51.85 17.63
C PHE A 10 -29.47 -52.01 16.12
N ALA A 11 -30.71 -52.09 15.63
CA ALA A 11 -30.99 -51.90 14.22
C ALA A 11 -30.62 -50.46 13.86
N VAL A 12 -29.54 -50.29 13.10
CA VAL A 12 -29.20 -49.03 12.45
C VAL A 12 -30.26 -48.82 11.36
N VAL A 13 -31.26 -48.00 11.67
CA VAL A 13 -32.18 -47.47 10.68
C VAL A 13 -31.41 -46.36 9.96
N PHE A 14 -30.88 -46.66 8.77
CA PHE A 14 -30.46 -45.62 7.84
C PHE A 14 -31.71 -44.81 7.48
N PRO A 15 -31.76 -43.48 7.69
CA PRO A 15 -32.79 -42.69 7.05
C PRO A 15 -32.59 -42.83 5.55
N ALA A 16 -33.62 -43.32 4.84
CA ALA A 16 -33.62 -43.35 3.39
C ALA A 16 -33.34 -41.93 2.89
N SER A 17 -32.25 -41.73 2.15
CA SER A 17 -32.00 -40.42 1.54
C SER A 17 -33.14 -40.12 0.58
N ALA A 18 -33.63 -38.88 0.59
CA ALA A 18 -34.38 -38.36 -0.54
C ALA A 18 -33.51 -38.55 -1.80
N ALA A 19 -34.14 -38.87 -2.93
CA ALA A 19 -33.44 -39.13 -4.19
C ALA A 19 -32.51 -37.95 -4.56
N ASP A 20 -31.34 -38.27 -5.11
CA ASP A 20 -30.38 -37.26 -5.58
C ASP A 20 -31.01 -36.40 -6.68
N ILE A 21 -30.75 -35.10 -6.62
CA ILE A 21 -31.07 -34.17 -7.70
C ILE A 21 -29.85 -34.10 -8.61
N ILE A 22 -30.00 -34.51 -9.87
CA ILE A 22 -28.91 -34.46 -10.84
C ILE A 22 -28.99 -33.14 -11.63
N LEU A 23 -27.97 -32.31 -11.50
CA LEU A 23 -27.79 -31.09 -12.29
C LEU A 23 -26.84 -31.39 -13.46
N SER A 24 -27.35 -31.35 -14.69
CA SER A 24 -26.59 -31.68 -15.90
C SER A 24 -26.95 -30.73 -17.05
N PRO A 25 -25.99 -30.22 -17.86
CA PRO A 25 -26.30 -29.27 -18.94
C PRO A 25 -27.32 -29.81 -19.96
N SER A 26 -27.40 -31.13 -20.12
CA SER A 26 -28.34 -31.82 -21.02
C SER A 26 -29.48 -32.54 -20.30
N GLY A 27 -29.54 -32.44 -18.97
CA GLY A 27 -30.53 -33.10 -18.13
C GLY A 27 -31.85 -32.33 -17.96
N PRO A 28 -32.86 -32.93 -17.28
CA PRO A 28 -34.13 -32.27 -16.99
C PRO A 28 -34.00 -31.10 -16.00
N ILE A 29 -32.96 -31.13 -15.17
CA ILE A 29 -32.53 -30.01 -14.32
C ILE A 29 -31.16 -29.59 -14.86
N SER A 30 -31.12 -28.46 -15.57
CA SER A 30 -29.94 -28.00 -16.29
C SER A 30 -29.39 -26.66 -15.82
N THR A 31 -30.06 -26.01 -14.86
CA THR A 31 -29.60 -24.74 -14.29
C THR A 31 -29.44 -24.83 -12.77
N PRO A 32 -28.50 -24.07 -12.18
CA PRO A 32 -28.35 -23.97 -10.73
C PRO A 32 -29.66 -23.53 -10.04
N LEU A 33 -30.39 -22.60 -10.65
CA LEU A 33 -31.68 -22.12 -10.16
C LEU A 33 -32.71 -23.26 -10.05
N ALA A 34 -32.85 -24.07 -11.12
CA ALA A 34 -33.76 -25.20 -11.13
C ALA A 34 -33.37 -26.28 -10.11
N ALA A 35 -32.06 -26.53 -9.93
CA ALA A 35 -31.59 -27.49 -8.94
C ALA A 35 -31.89 -27.05 -7.50
N ARG A 36 -31.71 -25.75 -7.20
CA ARG A 36 -32.12 -25.16 -5.92
C ARG A 36 -33.62 -25.30 -5.69
N ASP A 37 -34.43 -24.97 -6.68
CA ASP A 37 -35.89 -25.01 -6.54
C ASP A 37 -36.42 -26.45 -6.40
N ALA A 38 -35.81 -27.42 -7.08
CA ALA A 38 -36.07 -28.83 -6.85
C ALA A 38 -35.68 -29.25 -5.42
N ALA A 39 -34.55 -28.77 -4.90
CA ALA A 39 -34.11 -29.07 -3.53
C ALA A 39 -35.03 -28.45 -2.46
N ARG A 40 -35.69 -27.33 -2.74
CA ARG A 40 -36.71 -26.73 -1.86
C ARG A 40 -37.98 -27.58 -1.77
N ALA A 41 -38.33 -28.28 -2.84
CA ALA A 41 -39.50 -29.15 -2.90
C ALA A 41 -39.26 -30.55 -2.31
N ALA A 42 -38.00 -30.95 -2.15
CA ALA A 42 -37.61 -32.26 -1.62
C ALA A 42 -37.53 -32.27 -0.08
N ALA A 43 -37.73 -33.46 0.50
CA ALA A 43 -37.52 -33.67 1.93
C ALA A 43 -36.03 -33.57 2.29
N LYS A 44 -35.70 -32.77 3.33
CA LYS A 44 -34.33 -32.57 3.80
C LYS A 44 -33.85 -33.76 4.65
N PRO A 45 -32.55 -34.08 4.65
CA PRO A 45 -31.46 -33.45 3.87
C PRO A 45 -31.50 -33.84 2.38
N VAL A 46 -30.98 -32.96 1.52
CA VAL A 46 -30.97 -33.14 0.06
C VAL A 46 -29.54 -33.08 -0.49
N ARG A 47 -29.30 -33.88 -1.53
CA ARG A 47 -28.04 -33.89 -2.28
C ARG A 47 -28.29 -33.51 -3.73
N ILE A 48 -27.52 -32.54 -4.21
CA ILE A 48 -27.47 -32.12 -5.60
C ILE A 48 -26.12 -32.57 -6.17
N VAL A 49 -26.16 -33.50 -7.11
CA VAL A 49 -24.99 -34.02 -7.82
C VAL A 49 -24.84 -33.23 -9.12
N VAL A 50 -23.71 -32.56 -9.28
CA VAL A 50 -23.41 -31.67 -10.41
C VAL A 50 -22.50 -32.41 -11.39
N GLU A 51 -23.01 -32.72 -12.57
CA GLU A 51 -22.24 -33.38 -13.63
C GLU A 51 -21.18 -32.44 -14.25
N ALA A 52 -20.30 -32.98 -15.10
CA ALA A 52 -19.32 -32.17 -15.80
C ALA A 52 -20.01 -31.18 -16.77
N GLY A 53 -19.60 -29.92 -16.72
CA GLY A 53 -20.14 -28.89 -17.60
C GLY A 53 -19.91 -27.49 -17.08
N THR A 54 -20.30 -26.52 -17.91
CA THR A 54 -20.29 -25.10 -17.58
C THR A 54 -21.72 -24.65 -17.35
N TYR A 55 -21.98 -24.05 -16.19
CA TYR A 55 -23.29 -23.62 -15.71
C TYR A 55 -23.32 -22.10 -15.58
N PRO A 56 -23.90 -21.38 -16.56
CA PRO A 56 -23.97 -19.93 -16.51
C PRO A 56 -24.80 -19.43 -15.33
N LEU A 57 -24.27 -18.43 -14.62
CA LEU A 57 -24.95 -17.60 -13.66
C LEU A 57 -25.08 -16.21 -14.28
N THR A 58 -26.31 -15.80 -14.58
CA THR A 58 -26.60 -14.43 -15.06
C THR A 58 -26.93 -13.48 -13.91
N GLU A 59 -27.23 -14.04 -12.74
CA GLU A 59 -27.46 -13.37 -11.47
C GLU A 59 -27.02 -14.30 -10.32
N ALA A 60 -26.91 -13.75 -9.12
CA ALA A 60 -26.50 -14.51 -7.95
C ALA A 60 -27.52 -15.60 -7.59
N LEU A 61 -27.05 -16.79 -7.26
CA LEU A 61 -27.89 -17.84 -6.69
C LEU A 61 -28.19 -17.49 -5.22
N ALA A 62 -29.38 -16.95 -4.96
CA ALA A 62 -29.86 -16.67 -3.61
C ALA A 62 -30.25 -17.97 -2.88
N LEU A 63 -29.64 -18.19 -1.71
CA LEU A 63 -29.89 -19.32 -0.80
C LEU A 63 -30.33 -18.80 0.56
N GLU A 64 -31.53 -19.20 0.98
CA GLU A 64 -32.21 -18.71 2.19
C GLU A 64 -32.43 -19.85 3.19
N ALA A 65 -33.15 -19.59 4.29
CA ALA A 65 -33.47 -20.60 5.30
C ALA A 65 -34.06 -21.92 4.73
N LYS A 66 -34.90 -21.85 3.68
CA LYS A 66 -35.49 -23.03 3.00
C LYS A 66 -34.48 -23.86 2.19
N ASP A 67 -33.30 -23.32 1.95
CA ASP A 67 -32.20 -23.96 1.24
C ASP A 67 -31.23 -24.69 2.18
N SER A 68 -31.56 -24.74 3.48
CA SER A 68 -30.77 -25.44 4.50
C SER A 68 -30.72 -26.95 4.27
N GLU A 69 -29.70 -27.60 4.84
CA GLU A 69 -29.48 -29.05 4.79
C GLU A 69 -29.33 -29.57 3.34
N VAL A 70 -28.56 -28.85 2.54
CA VAL A 70 -28.29 -29.19 1.13
C VAL A 70 -26.79 -29.34 0.88
N THR A 71 -26.41 -30.45 0.26
CA THR A 71 -25.06 -30.65 -0.28
C THR A 71 -25.08 -30.52 -1.80
N TRP A 72 -24.31 -29.57 -2.33
CA TRP A 72 -23.96 -29.46 -3.74
C TRP A 72 -22.60 -30.11 -3.93
N GLU A 73 -22.53 -31.20 -4.69
CA GLU A 73 -21.26 -31.90 -4.92
C GLU A 73 -21.04 -32.24 -6.39
N SER A 74 -19.81 -32.09 -6.86
CA SER A 74 -19.40 -32.59 -8.17
C SER A 74 -19.63 -34.10 -8.25
N ALA A 75 -20.13 -34.59 -9.38
CA ALA A 75 -20.07 -36.00 -9.71
C ALA A 75 -18.60 -36.50 -9.67
N PRO A 76 -18.35 -37.79 -9.41
CA PRO A 76 -16.99 -38.32 -9.34
C PRO A 76 -16.17 -37.98 -10.59
N ASN A 77 -14.98 -37.37 -10.38
CA ASN A 77 -14.05 -36.90 -11.42
C ASN A 77 -14.59 -35.79 -12.34
N ALA A 78 -15.77 -35.25 -12.09
CA ALA A 78 -16.28 -34.09 -12.80
C ALA A 78 -15.61 -32.81 -12.27
N LYS A 79 -15.45 -31.82 -13.17
CA LYS A 79 -14.99 -30.47 -12.84
C LYS A 79 -16.04 -29.45 -13.29
N PRO A 80 -17.20 -29.38 -12.61
CA PRO A 80 -18.25 -28.43 -12.98
C PRO A 80 -17.80 -26.99 -12.69
N VAL A 81 -18.09 -26.09 -13.64
CA VAL A 81 -17.79 -24.66 -13.51
C VAL A 81 -19.09 -23.87 -13.51
N PHE A 82 -19.38 -23.19 -12.39
CA PHE A 82 -20.39 -22.15 -12.32
C PHE A 82 -19.75 -20.84 -12.79
N THR A 83 -20.09 -20.40 -14.00
CA THR A 83 -19.46 -19.21 -14.59
C THR A 83 -20.41 -18.02 -14.52
N GLY A 84 -19.95 -16.91 -13.95
CA GLY A 84 -20.59 -15.62 -14.05
C GLY A 84 -20.32 -14.92 -15.39
N GLY A 85 -19.52 -15.53 -16.27
CA GLY A 85 -19.04 -14.93 -17.52
C GLY A 85 -19.74 -15.43 -18.77
N ARG A 86 -19.52 -14.68 -19.85
CA ARG A 86 -19.98 -14.97 -21.21
C ARG A 86 -18.81 -14.86 -22.18
N SER A 87 -18.66 -15.87 -23.04
CA SER A 87 -17.62 -15.88 -24.07
C SER A 87 -17.89 -14.83 -25.16
N ILE A 88 -16.83 -14.16 -25.60
CA ILE A 88 -16.83 -13.18 -26.69
C ILE A 88 -16.24 -13.85 -27.93
N THR A 89 -16.96 -13.78 -29.04
CA THR A 89 -16.59 -14.44 -30.31
C THR A 89 -16.61 -13.45 -31.46
N GLY A 90 -16.13 -13.88 -32.64
CA GLY A 90 -16.08 -13.02 -33.83
C GLY A 90 -14.88 -12.07 -33.86
N TRP A 91 -13.77 -12.47 -33.23
CA TRP A 91 -12.51 -11.74 -33.25
C TRP A 91 -11.94 -11.64 -34.67
N THR A 92 -11.55 -10.43 -35.05
CA THR A 92 -10.92 -10.12 -36.35
C THR A 92 -9.74 -9.18 -36.14
N LYS A 93 -8.74 -9.25 -37.02
CA LYS A 93 -7.59 -8.35 -36.96
C LYS A 93 -8.02 -6.90 -37.21
N ALA A 94 -7.43 -5.98 -36.47
CA ALA A 94 -7.54 -4.54 -36.62
C ALA A 94 -6.16 -3.93 -36.89
N GLU A 95 -6.11 -2.61 -37.11
CA GLU A 95 -4.86 -1.88 -37.33
C GLU A 95 -3.95 -1.90 -36.08
N GLY A 96 -2.64 -1.70 -36.28
CA GLY A 96 -1.68 -1.57 -35.17
C GLY A 96 -1.39 -2.86 -34.39
N GLY A 97 -1.67 -4.04 -34.97
CA GLY A 97 -1.47 -5.33 -34.29
C GLY A 97 -2.61 -5.73 -33.34
N LEU A 98 -3.67 -4.92 -33.28
CA LEU A 98 -4.84 -5.18 -32.45
C LEU A 98 -5.76 -6.22 -33.06
N TRP A 99 -6.62 -6.75 -32.22
CA TRP A 99 -7.79 -7.54 -32.58
C TRP A 99 -9.05 -6.85 -32.07
N LYS A 100 -10.17 -7.11 -32.75
CA LYS A 100 -11.46 -6.57 -32.36
C LYS A 100 -12.60 -7.57 -32.49
N ALA A 101 -13.58 -7.47 -31.60
CA ALA A 101 -14.81 -8.24 -31.65
C ALA A 101 -16.05 -7.35 -31.42
N PRO A 102 -17.17 -7.61 -32.11
CA PRO A 102 -18.39 -6.86 -31.91
C PRO A 102 -19.08 -7.24 -30.59
N LEU A 103 -19.45 -6.25 -29.79
CA LEU A 103 -20.30 -6.42 -28.62
C LEU A 103 -21.74 -6.09 -29.00
N ARG A 104 -22.51 -7.13 -29.34
CA ARG A 104 -23.88 -7.00 -29.87
C ARG A 104 -24.90 -6.48 -28.86
N ASP A 105 -24.54 -6.49 -27.58
CA ASP A 105 -25.38 -6.04 -26.47
C ASP A 105 -24.78 -4.75 -25.87
N PRO A 106 -25.32 -3.57 -26.22
CA PRO A 106 -24.78 -2.29 -25.75
C PRO A 106 -25.01 -2.05 -24.26
N GLN A 107 -25.85 -2.84 -23.59
CA GLN A 107 -26.08 -2.75 -22.16
C GLN A 107 -25.05 -3.55 -21.36
N TRP A 108 -24.34 -4.49 -21.99
CA TRP A 108 -23.33 -5.30 -21.33
C TRP A 108 -22.04 -4.50 -21.11
N GLN A 109 -21.89 -4.01 -19.88
CA GLN A 109 -20.70 -3.30 -19.42
C GLN A 109 -19.96 -4.15 -18.40
N PHE A 110 -18.64 -4.13 -18.47
CA PHE A 110 -17.73 -4.87 -17.59
C PHE A 110 -16.38 -4.16 -17.54
N ASP A 111 -15.64 -4.39 -16.44
CA ASP A 111 -14.32 -3.82 -16.21
C ASP A 111 -13.23 -4.91 -16.09
N GLN A 112 -13.54 -6.16 -16.46
CA GLN A 112 -12.61 -7.30 -16.48
C GLN A 112 -12.76 -8.11 -17.76
N LEU A 113 -11.65 -8.70 -18.21
CA LEU A 113 -11.59 -9.59 -19.37
C LEU A 113 -10.55 -10.68 -19.11
N TRP A 114 -10.85 -11.91 -19.53
CA TRP A 114 -9.92 -13.04 -19.43
C TRP A 114 -9.68 -13.66 -20.80
N ILE A 115 -8.42 -14.01 -21.08
CA ILE A 115 -7.95 -14.66 -22.31
C ILE A 115 -7.28 -15.97 -21.88
N ASP A 116 -7.86 -17.11 -22.23
CA ASP A 116 -7.38 -18.45 -21.84
C ASP A 116 -7.12 -18.55 -20.31
N GLY A 117 -8.04 -18.01 -19.50
CA GLY A 117 -7.94 -17.97 -18.04
C GLY A 117 -7.01 -16.89 -17.46
N ARG A 118 -6.22 -16.19 -18.28
CA ARG A 118 -5.38 -15.07 -17.82
C ARG A 118 -6.17 -13.77 -17.81
N ARG A 119 -6.18 -13.03 -16.70
CA ARG A 119 -6.75 -11.67 -16.65
C ARG A 119 -5.97 -10.74 -17.59
N ALA A 120 -6.66 -10.14 -18.54
CA ALA A 120 -6.12 -9.10 -19.41
C ALA A 120 -6.13 -7.74 -18.70
N THR A 121 -5.13 -6.91 -19.00
CA THR A 121 -4.99 -5.58 -18.40
C THR A 121 -5.95 -4.63 -19.07
N GLN A 122 -6.80 -3.93 -18.33
CA GLN A 122 -7.54 -2.83 -18.93
C GLN A 122 -6.53 -1.76 -19.35
N ALA A 123 -6.64 -1.24 -20.58
CA ALA A 123 -5.68 -0.32 -21.17
C ALA A 123 -5.29 0.79 -20.18
N ARG A 124 -3.99 0.89 -19.85
CA ARG A 124 -3.49 1.71 -18.76
C ARG A 124 -2.25 2.50 -19.16
N THR A 125 -2.01 3.62 -18.48
CA THR A 125 -0.75 4.33 -18.59
C THR A 125 -0.31 4.92 -17.23
N PRO A 126 0.99 4.84 -16.89
CA PRO A 126 2.02 4.14 -17.66
C PRO A 126 1.79 2.61 -17.62
N ASN A 127 2.23 1.92 -18.67
CA ASN A 127 2.14 0.45 -18.76
C ASN A 127 2.79 -0.26 -17.58
N ARG A 128 3.84 0.36 -17.03
CA ARG A 128 4.51 -0.05 -15.78
C ARG A 128 4.84 1.18 -14.94
N GLY A 129 4.77 1.01 -13.62
CA GLY A 129 5.06 2.09 -12.66
C GLY A 129 3.92 3.08 -12.51
N PHE A 130 4.27 4.32 -12.18
CA PHE A 130 3.34 5.35 -11.73
C PHE A 130 3.72 6.74 -12.25
N PHE A 131 2.71 7.57 -12.49
CA PHE A 131 2.86 9.02 -12.47
C PHE A 131 2.85 9.54 -11.03
N HIS A 132 3.21 10.80 -10.85
CA HIS A 132 3.25 11.47 -9.55
C HIS A 132 2.40 12.75 -9.58
N LEU A 133 1.74 13.06 -8.48
CA LEU A 133 1.02 14.32 -8.35
C LEU A 133 2.00 15.50 -8.35
N ALA A 134 1.62 16.59 -8.99
CA ALA A 134 2.47 17.78 -9.08
C ALA A 134 2.44 18.62 -7.80
N ASP A 135 1.23 18.88 -7.27
CA ASP A 135 1.05 19.59 -6.02
C ASP A 135 -0.32 19.29 -5.38
N ARG A 136 -0.46 19.74 -4.13
CA ARG A 136 -1.69 19.80 -3.34
C ARG A 136 -2.45 21.07 -3.73
N VAL A 137 -3.77 21.01 -3.76
CA VAL A 137 -4.63 22.20 -3.80
C VAL A 137 -5.29 22.29 -2.41
N SER A 138 -5.15 23.30 -1.55
CA SER A 138 -4.70 24.69 -1.67
C SER A 138 -3.68 25.15 -0.60
N ALA A 139 -2.95 26.23 -0.91
CA ALA A 139 -1.98 26.89 -0.02
C ALA A 139 -2.47 28.25 0.55
N ASP A 140 -3.79 28.52 0.56
CA ASP A 140 -4.32 29.88 0.77
C ASP A 140 -5.58 30.01 1.64
N GLY A 141 -6.04 28.94 2.29
CA GLY A 141 -7.10 29.05 3.28
C GLY A 141 -8.50 29.30 2.72
N THR A 142 -8.74 29.11 1.42
CA THR A 142 -10.10 28.79 0.93
C THR A 142 -10.17 27.31 0.48
N PRO A 143 -11.28 26.60 0.77
CA PRO A 143 -11.37 25.16 0.50
C PRO A 143 -11.52 24.93 -1.01
N THR A 144 -10.42 24.57 -1.68
CA THR A 144 -10.54 23.52 -2.68
C THR A 144 -10.44 22.22 -1.90
N ASP A 145 -11.45 21.38 -2.08
CA ASP A 145 -11.59 20.16 -1.32
C ASP A 145 -10.44 19.22 -1.67
N THR A 146 -9.39 19.15 -0.83
CA THR A 146 -8.22 18.26 -1.00
C THR A 146 -8.60 16.79 -1.08
N HIS A 147 -9.83 16.42 -0.73
CA HIS A 147 -10.34 15.06 -0.92
C HIS A 147 -10.97 14.86 -2.31
N ARG A 148 -11.12 15.93 -3.10
CA ARG A 148 -11.75 15.91 -4.43
C ARG A 148 -10.87 16.49 -5.53
N VAL A 149 -9.90 17.33 -5.21
CA VAL A 149 -9.10 18.07 -6.20
C VAL A 149 -7.61 17.84 -5.99
N PHE A 150 -6.89 17.57 -7.08
CA PHE A 150 -5.43 17.48 -7.10
C PHE A 150 -4.83 18.01 -8.40
N GLN A 151 -3.54 18.35 -8.41
CA GLN A 151 -2.82 18.76 -9.62
C GLN A 151 -1.95 17.63 -10.17
N VAL A 152 -1.83 17.60 -11.49
CA VAL A 152 -0.91 16.73 -12.23
C VAL A 152 0.08 17.59 -13.02
N HIS A 153 1.19 16.99 -13.45
CA HIS A 153 2.15 17.69 -14.30
C HIS A 153 1.57 17.93 -15.71
N GLN A 154 2.15 18.88 -16.43
CA GLN A 154 1.64 19.34 -17.74
C GLN A 154 1.45 18.19 -18.76
N PRO A 155 2.39 17.24 -18.94
CA PRO A 155 2.23 16.14 -19.90
C PRO A 155 1.02 15.25 -19.57
N GLU A 156 0.81 14.93 -18.29
CA GLU A 156 -0.31 14.13 -17.82
C GLU A 156 -1.64 14.89 -17.96
N PHE A 157 -1.63 16.20 -17.70
CA PHE A 157 -2.82 17.04 -17.94
C PHE A 157 -3.19 17.09 -19.42
N ASP A 158 -2.22 17.32 -20.31
CA ASP A 158 -2.47 17.37 -21.76
C ASP A 158 -2.94 16.02 -22.30
N LEU A 159 -2.42 14.91 -21.75
CA LEU A 159 -2.95 13.58 -22.06
C LEU A 159 -4.42 13.47 -21.65
N LEU A 160 -4.78 13.80 -20.41
CA LEU A 160 -6.16 13.76 -19.93
C LEU A 160 -7.10 14.66 -20.75
N ASP A 161 -6.65 15.86 -21.11
CA ASP A 161 -7.46 16.79 -21.90
C ASP A 161 -7.58 16.38 -23.39
N SER A 162 -6.64 15.58 -23.89
CA SER A 162 -6.73 15.01 -25.24
C SER A 162 -7.72 13.84 -25.36
N ILE A 163 -8.11 13.22 -24.24
CA ILE A 163 -9.06 12.10 -24.24
C ILE A 163 -10.43 12.61 -24.71
N PRO A 164 -11.07 11.96 -25.72
CA PRO A 164 -12.40 12.35 -26.17
C PRO A 164 -13.41 12.42 -25.02
N GLU A 165 -14.30 13.41 -25.03
CA GLU A 165 -15.27 13.63 -23.94
C GLU A 165 -16.10 12.37 -23.62
N ALA A 166 -16.50 11.62 -24.66
CA ALA A 166 -17.26 10.37 -24.52
C ALA A 166 -16.50 9.25 -23.78
N GLU A 167 -15.16 9.29 -23.77
CA GLU A 167 -14.31 8.33 -23.06
C GLU A 167 -13.91 8.85 -21.67
N ARG A 168 -13.71 10.17 -21.54
CA ARG A 168 -13.13 10.83 -20.35
C ARG A 168 -13.87 10.52 -19.05
N ALA A 169 -15.20 10.48 -19.08
CA ALA A 169 -16.01 10.13 -17.91
C ALA A 169 -15.81 8.67 -17.44
N GLY A 170 -15.34 7.79 -18.33
CA GLY A 170 -15.03 6.39 -18.08
C GLY A 170 -13.56 6.13 -17.71
N VAL A 171 -12.71 7.15 -17.66
CA VAL A 171 -11.33 7.00 -17.17
C VAL A 171 -11.36 6.67 -15.67
N LEU A 172 -10.50 5.75 -15.26
CA LEU A 172 -10.26 5.45 -13.85
C LEU A 172 -8.86 5.97 -13.46
N LEU A 173 -8.80 6.82 -12.45
CA LEU A 173 -7.55 7.28 -11.86
C LEU A 173 -7.36 6.57 -10.53
N THR A 174 -6.41 5.66 -10.43
CA THR A 174 -6.09 5.03 -9.16
C THR A 174 -4.92 5.75 -8.51
N VAL A 175 -5.17 6.38 -7.36
CA VAL A 175 -4.23 7.24 -6.62
C VAL A 175 -3.88 6.56 -5.31
N THR A 176 -2.60 6.44 -4.98
CA THR A 176 -2.13 5.79 -3.74
C THR A 176 -2.28 6.70 -2.52
N HIS A 177 -2.54 6.15 -1.35
CA HIS A 177 -2.55 6.85 -0.06
C HIS A 177 -1.82 6.02 1.00
N SER A 178 -0.52 5.80 0.80
CA SER A 178 0.31 4.88 1.61
C SER A 178 -0.23 3.44 1.61
N TRP A 179 -1.16 3.10 2.49
CA TRP A 179 -1.76 1.75 2.65
C TRP A 179 -3.10 1.58 1.94
N SER A 180 -3.68 2.66 1.40
CA SER A 180 -4.95 2.59 0.65
C SER A 180 -4.81 3.18 -0.75
N VAL A 181 -5.88 3.08 -1.54
CA VAL A 181 -6.00 3.76 -2.83
C VAL A 181 -7.35 4.47 -2.92
N GLY A 182 -7.37 5.61 -3.63
CA GLY A 182 -8.58 6.21 -4.17
C GLY A 182 -8.72 5.80 -5.63
N GLN A 183 -9.86 5.24 -6.01
CA GLN A 183 -10.13 4.79 -7.38
C GLN A 183 -11.17 5.73 -7.98
N CYS A 184 -10.67 6.79 -8.59
CA CYS A 184 -11.41 8.01 -8.86
C CYS A 184 -11.92 8.08 -10.30
N ARG A 185 -13.12 8.64 -10.48
CA ARG A 185 -13.65 9.04 -11.79
C ARG A 185 -13.50 10.54 -11.98
N ILE A 186 -13.28 11.00 -13.19
CA ILE A 186 -13.10 12.43 -13.50
C ILE A 186 -14.47 13.12 -13.52
N GLU A 187 -14.63 14.17 -12.73
CA GLU A 187 -15.76 15.12 -12.82
C GLU A 187 -15.42 16.28 -13.74
N GLN A 188 -14.25 16.92 -13.52
CA GLN A 188 -13.85 18.11 -14.25
C GLN A 188 -12.33 18.20 -14.38
N LEU A 189 -11.87 18.80 -15.49
CA LEU A 189 -10.49 19.26 -15.68
C LEU A 189 -10.46 20.79 -15.70
N ASP A 190 -9.46 21.38 -15.05
CA ASP A 190 -9.16 22.81 -15.15
C ASP A 190 -7.77 23.02 -15.74
N ARG A 191 -7.71 23.59 -16.95
CA ARG A 191 -6.45 23.81 -17.67
C ARG A 191 -5.60 24.93 -17.08
N ALA A 192 -6.21 25.96 -16.49
CA ALA A 192 -5.47 27.05 -15.87
C ALA A 192 -4.77 26.57 -14.59
N ALA A 193 -5.46 25.74 -13.81
CA ALA A 193 -4.92 25.16 -12.58
C ALA A 193 -4.17 23.83 -12.79
N ARG A 194 -4.27 23.21 -13.96
CA ARG A 194 -3.83 21.82 -14.25
C ARG A 194 -4.37 20.81 -13.24
N SER A 195 -5.60 21.03 -12.79
CA SER A 195 -6.21 20.24 -11.74
C SER A 195 -7.26 19.28 -12.28
N VAL A 196 -7.37 18.15 -11.60
CA VAL A 196 -8.42 17.16 -11.78
C VAL A 196 -9.35 17.24 -10.57
N THR A 197 -10.64 17.42 -10.82
CA THR A 197 -11.69 17.24 -9.83
C THR A 197 -12.30 15.86 -10.03
N ILE A 198 -12.39 15.08 -8.96
CA ILE A 198 -12.96 13.73 -8.99
C ILE A 198 -14.46 13.74 -8.66
N LYS A 199 -15.18 12.75 -9.18
CA LYS A 199 -16.48 12.35 -8.66
C LYS A 199 -16.31 11.72 -7.27
N GLY A 200 -17.34 11.85 -6.44
CA GLY A 200 -17.29 11.39 -5.05
C GLY A 200 -16.28 12.18 -4.21
N HIS A 201 -15.78 11.53 -3.15
CA HIS A 201 -14.91 12.14 -2.15
C HIS A 201 -13.89 11.11 -1.64
N SER A 202 -12.60 11.37 -1.82
CA SER A 202 -11.53 10.48 -1.36
C SER A 202 -11.55 10.34 0.15
N ARG A 203 -11.23 9.15 0.64
CA ARG A 203 -11.13 8.89 2.09
C ARG A 203 -9.99 9.69 2.71
N TYR A 204 -8.90 9.86 1.97
CA TYR A 204 -7.72 10.59 2.40
C TYR A 204 -7.46 11.78 1.47
N PRO A 205 -6.97 12.91 2.00
CA PRO A 205 -6.66 14.06 1.19
C PRO A 205 -5.48 13.77 0.25
N PHE A 206 -5.54 14.35 -0.95
CA PHE A 206 -4.47 14.29 -1.94
C PHE A 206 -3.25 15.12 -1.50
N GLY A 207 -2.09 14.58 -1.84
CA GLY A 207 -0.72 14.99 -1.53
C GLY A 207 -0.36 15.12 -0.04
N GLU A 208 -1.20 14.60 0.88
CA GLU A 208 -0.90 14.66 2.32
C GLU A 208 -0.06 13.50 2.83
N ARG A 209 -0.43 12.28 2.42
CA ARG A 209 0.10 11.05 3.00
C ARG A 209 1.47 10.67 2.42
N GLU A 210 1.70 11.05 1.17
CA GLU A 210 2.92 10.72 0.42
C GLU A 210 3.45 11.99 -0.28
N PRO A 211 4.72 12.38 -0.07
CA PRO A 211 5.33 13.56 -0.71
C PRO A 211 5.62 13.37 -2.20
N ASP A 212 5.49 12.14 -2.66
CA ASP A 212 5.64 11.62 -4.02
C ASP A 212 4.39 10.79 -4.35
N GLN A 213 3.20 11.28 -4.01
CA GLN A 213 1.96 10.51 -4.16
C GLN A 213 1.77 10.05 -5.62
N ARG A 214 1.50 8.75 -5.78
CA ARG A 214 1.53 8.06 -7.07
C ARG A 214 0.13 7.89 -7.61
N PHE A 215 0.01 7.86 -8.93
CA PHE A 215 -1.22 7.44 -9.60
C PHE A 215 -0.96 6.81 -10.96
N TRP A 216 -1.98 6.13 -11.50
CA TRP A 216 -2.01 5.67 -12.89
C TRP A 216 -3.43 5.83 -13.44
N MET A 217 -3.55 5.75 -14.76
CA MET A 217 -4.78 6.03 -15.49
C MET A 217 -5.17 4.81 -16.32
N GLU A 218 -6.45 4.45 -16.30
CA GLU A 218 -6.97 3.27 -16.99
C GLU A 218 -8.23 3.60 -17.80
N ASN A 219 -8.55 2.73 -18.76
CA ASN A 219 -9.80 2.69 -19.50
C ASN A 219 -10.03 3.84 -20.51
N PHE A 220 -9.05 4.06 -21.41
CA PHE A 220 -9.23 4.94 -22.57
C PHE A 220 -8.43 4.46 -23.79
N ARG A 221 -8.86 4.85 -24.99
CA ARG A 221 -8.38 4.29 -26.26
C ARG A 221 -6.88 4.46 -26.49
N SER A 222 -6.34 5.65 -26.21
CA SER A 222 -4.93 5.96 -26.45
C SER A 222 -3.97 5.29 -25.46
N ALA A 223 -4.46 4.76 -24.34
CA ALA A 223 -3.68 3.90 -23.45
C ALA A 223 -3.59 2.45 -23.93
N LEU A 224 -4.36 2.01 -24.95
CA LEU A 224 -4.20 0.65 -25.49
C LEU A 224 -3.00 0.63 -26.44
N ASP A 225 -1.81 0.44 -25.88
CA ASP A 225 -0.54 0.53 -26.61
C ASP A 225 0.46 -0.59 -26.26
N ALA A 226 0.15 -1.47 -25.30
CA ALA A 226 1.00 -2.60 -24.93
C ALA A 226 0.32 -3.97 -25.10
N PRO A 227 1.08 -5.04 -25.41
CA PRO A 227 0.58 -6.42 -25.39
C PRO A 227 -0.05 -6.80 -24.04
N GLY A 228 -1.17 -7.51 -24.09
CA GLY A 228 -1.93 -7.91 -22.90
C GLY A 228 -3.06 -6.96 -22.52
N GLU A 229 -3.16 -5.80 -23.17
CA GLU A 229 -4.13 -4.76 -22.85
C GLU A 229 -5.42 -4.83 -23.68
N TRP A 230 -6.55 -4.37 -23.13
CA TRP A 230 -7.84 -4.28 -23.82
C TRP A 230 -8.58 -2.96 -23.57
N PHE A 231 -9.46 -2.57 -24.49
CA PHE A 231 -10.33 -1.40 -24.36
C PHE A 231 -11.72 -1.67 -24.96
N HIS A 232 -12.78 -1.30 -24.25
CA HIS A 232 -14.15 -1.36 -24.76
C HIS A 232 -14.54 -0.01 -25.38
N ASP A 233 -14.54 0.06 -26.72
CA ASP A 233 -15.03 1.21 -27.48
C ASP A 233 -16.56 1.19 -27.50
N ARG A 234 -17.15 1.77 -26.45
CA ARG A 234 -18.62 1.84 -26.26
C ARG A 234 -19.32 2.62 -27.36
N THR A 235 -18.63 3.56 -27.99
CA THR A 235 -19.21 4.38 -29.07
C THR A 235 -19.42 3.57 -30.35
N LYS A 236 -18.53 2.60 -30.60
CA LYS A 236 -18.62 1.69 -31.75
C LYS A 236 -19.25 0.33 -31.41
N GLY A 237 -19.43 0.02 -30.12
CA GLY A 237 -19.90 -1.29 -29.68
C GLY A 237 -18.89 -2.40 -30.01
N GLU A 238 -17.59 -2.11 -29.90
CA GLU A 238 -16.51 -3.05 -30.19
C GLU A 238 -15.57 -3.19 -29.00
N LEU A 239 -15.07 -4.40 -28.77
CA LEU A 239 -13.97 -4.67 -27.86
C LEU A 239 -12.67 -4.71 -28.65
N LEU A 240 -11.64 -4.01 -28.19
CA LEU A 240 -10.30 -3.99 -28.77
C LEU A 240 -9.32 -4.70 -27.83
N TYR A 241 -8.41 -5.49 -28.40
CA TYR A 241 -7.41 -6.23 -27.64
C TYR A 241 -6.04 -6.21 -28.33
N HIS A 242 -4.98 -5.96 -27.57
CA HIS A 242 -3.60 -6.17 -28.01
C HIS A 242 -3.13 -7.53 -27.49
N PRO A 243 -3.02 -8.57 -28.34
CA PRO A 243 -2.61 -9.89 -27.89
C PRO A 243 -1.17 -9.89 -27.38
N LEU A 244 -0.89 -10.78 -26.43
CA LEU A 244 0.48 -11.19 -26.12
C LEU A 244 1.11 -11.90 -27.33
N PRO A 245 2.45 -11.91 -27.46
CA PRO A 245 3.13 -12.52 -28.62
C PRO A 245 2.72 -13.98 -28.93
N ASP A 246 2.38 -14.74 -27.89
CA ASP A 246 2.06 -16.18 -27.99
C ASP A 246 0.55 -16.48 -28.06
N GLU A 247 -0.32 -15.47 -28.11
CA GLU A 247 -1.77 -15.65 -28.12
C GLU A 247 -2.35 -15.74 -29.53
N ASP A 248 -3.15 -16.78 -29.77
CA ASP A 248 -3.91 -16.97 -31.01
C ASP A 248 -5.40 -16.73 -30.77
N LEU A 249 -5.85 -15.50 -31.04
CA LEU A 249 -7.25 -15.06 -30.87
C LEU A 249 -8.25 -15.78 -31.79
N THR A 250 -7.79 -16.60 -32.74
CA THR A 250 -8.68 -17.48 -33.51
C THR A 250 -9.09 -18.74 -32.75
N LYS A 251 -8.38 -19.06 -31.66
CA LYS A 251 -8.59 -20.24 -30.80
C LYS A 251 -8.81 -19.89 -29.34
N ALA A 252 -8.35 -18.72 -28.90
CA ALA A 252 -8.42 -18.29 -27.52
C ALA A 252 -9.86 -18.25 -27.00
N GLU A 253 -10.06 -18.71 -25.77
CA GLU A 253 -11.26 -18.47 -25.02
C GLU A 253 -11.20 -17.06 -24.43
N VAL A 254 -12.08 -16.18 -24.89
CA VAL A 254 -12.19 -14.81 -24.36
C VAL A 254 -13.47 -14.68 -23.57
N VAL A 255 -13.38 -14.41 -22.27
CA VAL A 255 -14.54 -14.33 -21.36
C VAL A 255 -14.60 -12.94 -20.73
N ALA A 256 -15.79 -12.34 -20.72
CA ALA A 256 -16.10 -11.16 -19.92
C ALA A 256 -17.21 -11.48 -18.93
N PRO A 257 -17.25 -10.84 -17.75
CA PRO A 257 -18.19 -11.21 -16.70
C PRO A 257 -19.58 -10.56 -16.91
N VAL A 258 -20.62 -11.23 -16.40
CA VAL A 258 -22.02 -10.82 -16.46
C VAL A 258 -22.63 -10.73 -15.05
N SER A 259 -22.47 -11.76 -14.22
CA SER A 259 -23.06 -11.77 -12.87
C SER A 259 -22.17 -11.07 -11.85
N GLU A 260 -22.77 -10.22 -11.02
CA GLU A 260 -22.05 -9.49 -9.96
C GLU A 260 -21.65 -10.36 -8.76
N LYS A 261 -22.33 -11.48 -8.52
CA LYS A 261 -22.01 -12.44 -7.46
C LYS A 261 -22.35 -13.84 -7.92
N PHE A 262 -21.69 -14.84 -7.34
CA PHE A 262 -22.04 -16.24 -7.55
C PHE A 262 -23.17 -16.67 -6.61
N LEU A 263 -22.99 -16.41 -5.31
CA LEU A 263 -23.89 -16.86 -4.26
C LEU A 263 -24.19 -15.71 -3.29
N VAL A 264 -25.44 -15.63 -2.85
CA VAL A 264 -25.85 -14.82 -1.70
C VAL A 264 -26.58 -15.74 -0.74
N ILE A 265 -25.94 -16.05 0.40
CA ILE A 265 -26.42 -17.00 1.40
C ILE A 265 -26.86 -16.20 2.63
N GLN A 266 -28.15 -16.26 2.97
CA GLN A 266 -28.73 -15.47 4.05
C GLN A 266 -29.69 -16.29 4.91
N GLY A 267 -29.43 -16.38 6.22
CA GLY A 267 -30.32 -17.10 7.14
C GLY A 267 -30.34 -18.61 6.96
N ALA A 268 -29.42 -19.18 6.18
CA ALA A 268 -29.38 -20.59 5.84
C ALA A 268 -28.51 -21.41 6.79
N ARG A 269 -28.75 -22.73 6.86
CA ARG A 269 -28.01 -23.63 7.73
C ARG A 269 -27.54 -24.90 7.02
N ASP A 270 -26.35 -25.36 7.38
CA ASP A 270 -25.85 -26.68 7.00
C ASP A 270 -25.85 -26.90 5.47
N ILE A 271 -25.26 -25.94 4.74
CA ILE A 271 -25.05 -26.04 3.28
C ILE A 271 -23.60 -26.41 3.02
N THR A 272 -23.37 -27.40 2.17
CA THR A 272 -22.03 -27.80 1.73
C THR A 272 -21.89 -27.67 0.22
N PHE A 273 -20.81 -27.03 -0.25
CA PHE A 273 -20.36 -27.05 -1.63
C PHE A 273 -19.07 -27.88 -1.69
N ARG A 274 -19.02 -28.87 -2.58
CA ARG A 274 -17.88 -29.78 -2.70
C ARG A 274 -17.44 -29.99 -4.13
N GLY A 275 -16.16 -29.75 -4.42
CA GLY A 275 -15.57 -30.04 -5.73
C GLY A 275 -16.09 -29.14 -6.86
N LEU A 276 -16.61 -27.95 -6.54
CA LEU A 276 -17.22 -27.03 -7.51
C LEU A 276 -16.27 -25.86 -7.79
N SER A 277 -16.29 -25.36 -9.03
CA SER A 277 -15.57 -24.15 -9.42
C SER A 277 -16.54 -23.00 -9.66
N PHE A 278 -16.21 -21.80 -9.17
CA PHE A 278 -16.94 -20.56 -9.40
C PHE A 278 -16.01 -19.55 -10.07
N GLN A 279 -16.35 -19.12 -11.29
CA GLN A 279 -15.44 -18.32 -12.12
C GLN A 279 -16.11 -17.14 -12.82
N HIS A 280 -15.34 -16.08 -13.08
CA HIS A 280 -15.73 -14.92 -13.91
C HIS A 280 -16.84 -14.06 -13.29
N GLU A 281 -16.63 -13.61 -12.05
CA GLU A 281 -17.52 -12.66 -11.39
C GLU A 281 -17.25 -11.23 -11.86
N GLN A 282 -18.31 -10.44 -12.02
CA GLN A 282 -18.25 -9.06 -12.46
C GLN A 282 -18.09 -8.13 -11.27
N TYR A 283 -17.06 -7.28 -11.28
CA TYR A 283 -17.04 -6.06 -10.48
C TYR A 283 -17.15 -4.83 -11.38
N ARG A 284 -17.98 -3.87 -10.99
CA ARG A 284 -18.04 -2.56 -11.66
C ARG A 284 -17.75 -1.49 -10.64
N TYR A 285 -16.84 -0.59 -11.00
CA TYR A 285 -16.57 0.55 -10.14
C TYR A 285 -17.83 1.41 -10.01
N PRO A 286 -18.15 1.90 -8.79
CA PRO A 286 -19.23 2.86 -8.60
C PRO A 286 -19.01 4.14 -9.44
N GLU A 287 -20.10 4.85 -9.74
CA GLU A 287 -20.01 6.09 -10.53
C GLU A 287 -19.17 7.18 -9.83
N ASP A 288 -19.27 7.26 -8.50
CA ASP A 288 -18.51 8.19 -7.66
C ASP A 288 -17.08 7.71 -7.36
N GLY A 289 -16.67 6.59 -7.95
CA GLY A 289 -15.41 5.92 -7.61
C GLY A 289 -15.49 5.09 -6.33
N LEU A 290 -14.35 4.52 -5.93
CA LEU A 290 -14.21 3.72 -4.73
C LEU A 290 -13.08 4.29 -3.86
N HIS A 291 -13.41 4.66 -2.62
CA HIS A 291 -12.51 5.39 -1.73
C HIS A 291 -12.40 4.68 -0.37
N ASP A 292 -11.65 3.58 -0.34
CA ASP A 292 -11.47 2.75 0.86
C ASP A 292 -10.43 3.35 1.82
N GLY A 293 -10.65 3.15 3.12
CA GLY A 293 -9.70 3.58 4.16
C GLY A 293 -8.63 2.55 4.51
N GLN A 294 -8.98 1.27 4.49
CA GLN A 294 -8.08 0.18 4.85
C GLN A 294 -8.65 -1.17 4.42
N ALA A 295 -7.76 -2.03 3.91
CA ALA A 295 -8.04 -3.43 3.60
C ALA A 295 -9.17 -3.66 2.56
N ALA A 296 -9.49 -2.68 1.72
CA ALA A 296 -10.59 -2.76 0.76
C ALA A 296 -11.93 -3.19 1.43
N THR A 297 -12.16 -2.78 2.68
CA THR A 297 -13.28 -3.24 3.50
C THR A 297 -14.64 -2.64 3.11
N ILE A 298 -14.69 -1.82 2.08
CA ILE A 298 -15.94 -1.44 1.41
C ILE A 298 -16.28 -2.34 0.22
N VAL A 299 -15.42 -3.29 -0.14
CA VAL A 299 -15.65 -4.29 -1.18
C VAL A 299 -16.22 -5.57 -0.56
N ASP A 300 -17.29 -6.08 -1.17
CA ASP A 300 -17.96 -7.32 -0.76
C ASP A 300 -17.21 -8.59 -1.21
N GLY A 301 -17.80 -9.77 -1.01
CA GLY A 301 -17.40 -11.01 -1.65
C GLY A 301 -18.15 -11.29 -2.97
N ALA A 302 -17.53 -12.09 -3.84
CA ALA A 302 -18.18 -12.79 -4.95
C ALA A 302 -19.17 -13.85 -4.43
N ILE A 303 -18.89 -14.38 -3.23
CA ILE A 303 -19.82 -15.15 -2.40
C ILE A 303 -20.03 -14.41 -1.09
N ASP A 304 -21.26 -13.97 -0.84
CA ASP A 304 -21.64 -13.33 0.42
C ASP A 304 -22.43 -14.30 1.30
N VAL A 305 -22.05 -14.38 2.56
CA VAL A 305 -22.73 -15.19 3.59
C VAL A 305 -23.08 -14.28 4.75
N SER A 306 -24.36 -14.24 5.17
CA SER A 306 -24.82 -13.48 6.34
C SER A 306 -25.83 -14.28 7.15
N GLU A 307 -25.88 -14.04 8.47
CA GLU A 307 -26.89 -14.63 9.37
C GLU A 307 -27.02 -16.16 9.25
N SER A 308 -25.94 -16.86 8.90
CA SER A 308 -25.95 -18.27 8.49
C SER A 308 -25.02 -19.13 9.34
N ARG A 309 -25.31 -20.42 9.45
CA ARG A 309 -24.50 -21.36 10.24
C ARG A 309 -24.19 -22.64 9.48
N GLY A 310 -23.01 -23.24 9.62
CA GLY A 310 -22.75 -24.55 9.02
C GLY A 310 -22.50 -24.48 7.50
N ILE A 311 -22.02 -23.35 6.98
CA ILE A 311 -21.74 -23.16 5.55
C ILE A 311 -20.33 -23.66 5.25
N ARG A 312 -20.20 -24.66 4.37
CA ARG A 312 -18.92 -25.34 4.10
C ARG A 312 -18.58 -25.32 2.62
N PHE A 313 -17.35 -24.92 2.31
CA PHE A 313 -16.72 -25.08 1.01
C PHE A 313 -15.58 -26.09 1.16
N ASP A 314 -15.60 -27.16 0.38
CA ASP A 314 -14.68 -28.30 0.50
C ASP A 314 -14.15 -28.66 -0.89
N ARG A 315 -12.85 -28.46 -1.13
CA ARG A 315 -12.23 -28.68 -2.45
C ARG A 315 -12.88 -27.85 -3.56
N CYS A 316 -13.31 -26.64 -3.25
CA CYS A 316 -13.85 -25.69 -4.22
C CYS A 316 -12.76 -24.80 -4.82
N GLU A 317 -12.99 -24.34 -6.05
CA GLU A 317 -12.22 -23.28 -6.68
C GLU A 317 -13.07 -22.01 -6.77
N ILE A 318 -12.49 -20.87 -6.44
CA ILE A 318 -13.10 -19.55 -6.64
C ILE A 318 -12.06 -18.70 -7.36
N ALA A 319 -12.32 -18.38 -8.62
CA ALA A 319 -11.33 -17.74 -9.48
C ALA A 319 -11.92 -16.65 -10.37
N HIS A 320 -11.05 -15.79 -10.91
CA HIS A 320 -11.45 -14.79 -11.91
C HIS A 320 -12.56 -13.87 -11.37
N VAL A 321 -12.35 -13.32 -10.17
CA VAL A 321 -13.33 -12.46 -9.49
C VAL A 321 -12.83 -11.02 -9.42
N GLY A 322 -13.74 -10.06 -9.37
CA GLY A 322 -13.41 -8.65 -9.15
C GLY A 322 -13.39 -8.23 -7.67
N ARG A 323 -13.90 -9.08 -6.78
CA ARG A 323 -14.11 -8.80 -5.34
C ARG A 323 -13.20 -9.63 -4.43
N TYR A 324 -13.52 -9.64 -3.12
CA TYR A 324 -13.08 -10.73 -2.25
C TYR A 324 -13.69 -12.04 -2.75
N ALA A 325 -13.03 -13.18 -2.59
CA ALA A 325 -13.65 -14.45 -2.99
C ALA A 325 -14.85 -14.80 -2.11
N VAL A 326 -14.70 -14.75 -0.78
CA VAL A 326 -15.78 -15.03 0.18
C VAL A 326 -15.83 -13.98 1.28
N TYR A 327 -17.04 -13.52 1.60
CA TYR A 327 -17.29 -12.64 2.75
C TYR A 327 -18.31 -13.25 3.71
N PHE A 328 -17.84 -13.60 4.92
CA PHE A 328 -18.68 -13.92 6.07
C PHE A 328 -19.03 -12.66 6.86
N ARG A 329 -20.22 -12.12 6.59
CA ARG A 329 -20.82 -10.97 7.29
C ARG A 329 -21.36 -11.37 8.65
N ASN A 330 -21.79 -10.37 9.41
CA ASN A 330 -22.36 -10.53 10.74
C ASN A 330 -23.45 -11.63 10.79
N GLY A 331 -23.53 -12.29 11.95
CA GLY A 331 -24.43 -13.41 12.21
C GLY A 331 -23.93 -14.77 11.70
N CYS A 332 -22.74 -14.83 11.10
CA CYS A 332 -22.16 -16.08 10.63
C CYS A 332 -21.47 -16.90 11.75
N SER A 333 -21.68 -18.22 11.75
CA SER A 333 -20.94 -19.11 12.65
C SER A 333 -20.72 -20.53 12.11
N ASP A 334 -19.72 -21.25 12.64
CA ASP A 334 -19.47 -22.67 12.33
C ASP A 334 -19.40 -22.91 10.81
N ALA A 335 -18.53 -22.14 10.13
CA ALA A 335 -18.38 -22.19 8.67
C ALA A 335 -16.93 -22.47 8.30
N SER A 336 -16.70 -23.04 7.12
CA SER A 336 -15.35 -23.36 6.69
C SER A 336 -15.11 -23.24 5.20
N LEU A 337 -13.86 -22.92 4.86
CA LEU A 337 -13.24 -23.22 3.58
C LEU A 337 -12.13 -24.23 3.86
N THR A 338 -12.19 -25.39 3.21
CA THR A 338 -11.23 -26.47 3.41
C THR A 338 -10.70 -26.95 2.07
N HIS A 339 -9.38 -26.92 1.92
CA HIS A 339 -8.69 -27.40 0.71
C HIS A 339 -9.19 -26.68 -0.56
N CYS A 340 -9.47 -25.38 -0.45
CA CYS A 340 -9.98 -24.55 -1.55
C CYS A 340 -8.86 -23.80 -2.27
N HIS A 341 -9.02 -23.60 -3.59
CA HIS A 341 -8.13 -22.77 -4.41
C HIS A 341 -8.81 -21.43 -4.71
N LEU A 342 -8.22 -20.33 -4.25
CA LEU A 342 -8.72 -18.97 -4.42
C LEU A 342 -7.68 -18.17 -5.17
N HIS A 343 -7.95 -17.81 -6.42
CA HIS A 343 -6.95 -17.17 -7.26
C HIS A 343 -7.48 -16.17 -8.26
N ASP A 344 -6.60 -15.30 -8.75
CA ASP A 344 -6.96 -14.20 -9.64
C ASP A 344 -8.09 -13.33 -9.07
N LEU A 345 -7.77 -12.68 -7.95
CA LEU A 345 -8.70 -11.98 -7.08
C LEU A 345 -8.58 -10.46 -7.29
N GLY A 346 -9.70 -9.82 -7.61
CA GLY A 346 -9.75 -8.36 -7.72
C GLY A 346 -9.47 -7.68 -6.38
N ALA A 347 -10.02 -8.19 -5.27
CA ALA A 347 -9.62 -7.83 -3.91
C ALA A 347 -8.89 -8.99 -3.22
N GLY A 348 -9.41 -9.49 -2.11
CA GLY A 348 -8.77 -10.47 -1.26
C GLY A 348 -9.32 -11.89 -1.33
N GLY A 349 -8.78 -12.80 -0.52
CA GLY A 349 -9.32 -14.16 -0.38
C GLY A 349 -10.58 -14.18 0.47
N VAL A 350 -10.41 -14.08 1.79
CA VAL A 350 -11.51 -14.26 2.74
C VAL A 350 -11.66 -13.07 3.67
N ARG A 351 -12.88 -12.54 3.76
CA ARG A 351 -13.25 -11.49 4.70
C ARG A 351 -14.19 -12.04 5.77
N ILE A 352 -13.92 -11.74 7.04
CA ILE A 352 -14.70 -12.23 8.19
C ILE A 352 -15.02 -11.07 9.13
N GLY A 353 -16.31 -10.82 9.30
CA GLY A 353 -16.84 -9.74 10.15
C GLY A 353 -16.93 -8.39 9.43
N GLU A 354 -17.71 -7.49 10.02
CA GLU A 354 -17.87 -6.11 9.56
C GLU A 354 -16.96 -5.15 10.35
N THR A 355 -16.74 -3.95 9.80
CA THR A 355 -15.89 -2.91 10.40
C THR A 355 -16.60 -2.12 11.50
N ASN A 356 -17.93 -2.10 11.48
CA ASN A 356 -18.72 -1.61 12.60
C ASN A 356 -18.87 -2.73 13.63
N ARG A 357 -18.71 -2.40 14.91
CA ARG A 357 -18.95 -3.34 16.02
C ARG A 357 -20.39 -3.89 15.93
N PRO A 358 -20.58 -5.21 15.75
CA PRO A 358 -21.92 -5.80 15.75
C PRO A 358 -22.50 -5.92 17.17
N GLU A 359 -23.80 -6.23 17.25
CA GLU A 359 -24.42 -6.77 18.47
C GLU A 359 -23.79 -8.12 18.84
N GLU A 360 -23.76 -8.46 20.14
CA GLU A 360 -23.04 -9.65 20.64
C GLU A 360 -23.50 -10.96 19.98
N GLU A 361 -24.79 -11.10 19.74
CA GLU A 361 -25.41 -12.28 19.13
C GLU A 361 -25.05 -12.42 17.64
N ARG A 362 -24.62 -11.33 17.00
CA ARG A 362 -24.31 -11.24 15.58
C ARG A 362 -22.81 -11.19 15.29
N ILE A 363 -21.95 -11.38 16.30
CA ILE A 363 -20.51 -11.47 16.10
C ILE A 363 -20.17 -12.72 15.26
N CYS A 364 -19.45 -12.51 14.15
CA CYS A 364 -18.87 -13.60 13.36
C CYS A 364 -17.93 -14.44 14.22
N ARG A 365 -18.12 -15.76 14.20
CA ARG A 365 -17.31 -16.65 15.05
C ARG A 365 -17.16 -18.07 14.52
N ASP A 366 -16.10 -18.75 14.96
CA ASP A 366 -15.87 -20.15 14.62
C ASP A 366 -15.82 -20.39 13.10
N ILE A 367 -15.19 -19.46 12.37
CA ILE A 367 -14.96 -19.56 10.91
C ILE A 367 -13.54 -20.07 10.67
N THR A 368 -13.40 -21.14 9.90
CA THR A 368 -12.11 -21.81 9.65
C THR A 368 -11.74 -21.77 8.18
N VAL A 369 -10.58 -21.21 7.85
CA VAL A 369 -9.93 -21.33 6.54
C VAL A 369 -8.76 -22.30 6.73
N ASP A 370 -8.84 -23.47 6.11
CA ASP A 370 -7.92 -24.58 6.36
C ASP A 370 -7.40 -25.18 5.05
N ASP A 371 -6.08 -25.34 4.94
CA ASP A 371 -5.44 -25.99 3.79
C ASP A 371 -5.71 -25.31 2.43
N CYS A 372 -5.99 -24.01 2.44
CA CYS A 372 -6.33 -23.25 1.24
C CYS A 372 -5.09 -22.68 0.55
N ILE A 373 -5.13 -22.62 -0.78
CA ILE A 373 -4.21 -21.82 -1.60
C ILE A 373 -4.93 -20.52 -1.96
N ILE A 374 -4.39 -19.39 -1.51
CA ILE A 374 -4.98 -18.05 -1.66
C ILE A 374 -3.92 -17.16 -2.31
N GLN A 375 -3.98 -16.98 -3.62
CA GLN A 375 -2.91 -16.31 -4.35
C GLN A 375 -3.41 -15.31 -5.39
N HIS A 376 -2.51 -14.44 -5.85
CA HIS A 376 -2.75 -13.53 -6.98
C HIS A 376 -3.93 -12.57 -6.72
N GLY A 377 -3.83 -11.78 -5.64
CA GLY A 377 -4.89 -10.84 -5.23
C GLY A 377 -4.50 -9.37 -5.25
N GLY A 378 -5.50 -8.51 -4.99
CA GLY A 378 -5.39 -7.05 -5.05
C GLY A 378 -5.36 -6.49 -6.48
N ARG A 379 -5.75 -7.27 -7.50
CA ARG A 379 -5.59 -6.92 -8.92
C ARG A 379 -6.46 -5.75 -9.37
N LEU A 380 -7.56 -5.48 -8.66
CA LEU A 380 -8.39 -4.29 -8.82
C LEU A 380 -8.34 -3.40 -7.58
N HIS A 381 -8.19 -3.98 -6.39
CA HIS A 381 -8.19 -3.28 -5.11
C HIS A 381 -6.89 -3.55 -4.36
N PRO A 382 -5.80 -2.81 -4.67
CA PRO A 382 -4.46 -3.10 -4.16
C PRO A 382 -4.32 -3.16 -2.64
N SER A 383 -5.19 -2.47 -1.90
CA SER A 383 -5.19 -2.47 -0.44
C SER A 383 -5.80 -3.73 0.19
N ALA A 384 -6.37 -4.65 -0.60
CA ALA A 384 -7.00 -5.85 -0.08
C ALA A 384 -6.00 -6.82 0.57
N CYS A 385 -6.47 -7.61 1.53
CA CYS A 385 -5.66 -8.61 2.23
C CYS A 385 -5.96 -10.02 1.71
N GLY A 386 -5.01 -10.95 1.85
CA GLY A 386 -5.29 -12.38 1.62
C GLY A 386 -6.43 -12.88 2.50
N ILE A 387 -6.34 -12.62 3.81
CA ILE A 387 -7.42 -12.82 4.77
C ILE A 387 -7.55 -11.59 5.67
N VAL A 388 -8.77 -11.11 5.90
CA VAL A 388 -9.05 -10.05 6.87
C VAL A 388 -10.15 -10.47 7.84
N MET A 389 -9.84 -10.38 9.14
CA MET A 389 -10.76 -10.64 10.24
C MET A 389 -10.93 -9.35 11.03
N THR A 390 -12.08 -8.69 10.94
CA THR A 390 -12.34 -7.45 11.67
C THR A 390 -12.86 -7.76 13.08
N HIS A 391 -14.14 -7.53 13.35
CA HIS A 391 -14.82 -7.91 14.58
C HIS A 391 -15.24 -9.38 14.55
N ALA A 392 -14.27 -10.28 14.73
CA ALA A 392 -14.47 -11.74 14.68
C ALA A 392 -13.87 -12.47 15.89
N GLN A 393 -14.43 -13.64 16.24
CA GLN A 393 -14.00 -14.42 17.41
C GLN A 393 -13.74 -15.88 17.08
N ARG A 394 -12.68 -16.47 17.63
CA ARG A 394 -12.36 -17.90 17.45
C ARG A 394 -12.27 -18.33 15.98
N CYS A 395 -11.96 -17.39 15.09
CA CYS A 395 -11.74 -17.66 13.69
C CYS A 395 -10.28 -18.06 13.46
N SER A 396 -10.02 -18.86 12.42
CA SER A 396 -8.67 -19.34 12.15
C SER A 396 -8.32 -19.44 10.67
N ALA A 397 -7.08 -19.10 10.33
CA ALA A 397 -6.40 -19.50 9.11
C ALA A 397 -5.33 -20.53 9.49
N VAL A 398 -5.39 -21.74 8.94
CA VAL A 398 -4.50 -22.84 9.32
C VAL A 398 -4.00 -23.58 8.08
N HIS A 399 -2.70 -23.83 7.99
CA HIS A 399 -2.09 -24.53 6.85
C HIS A 399 -2.44 -23.90 5.48
N CYS A 400 -2.57 -22.57 5.42
CA CYS A 400 -2.83 -21.90 4.15
C CYS A 400 -1.53 -21.49 3.47
N ASP A 401 -1.52 -21.52 2.15
CA ASP A 401 -0.55 -20.83 1.31
C ASP A 401 -1.16 -19.50 0.85
N ILE A 402 -0.56 -18.37 1.21
CA ILE A 402 -1.07 -17.02 0.98
C ILE A 402 0.02 -16.18 0.32
N GLY A 403 -0.14 -15.83 -0.96
CA GLY A 403 0.91 -15.08 -1.64
C GLY A 403 0.50 -14.25 -2.84
N ASP A 404 1.42 -13.38 -3.27
CA ASP A 404 1.23 -12.50 -4.43
C ASP A 404 0.04 -11.52 -4.28
N PHE A 405 0.11 -10.70 -3.22
CA PHE A 405 -0.78 -9.57 -2.96
C PHE A 405 0.00 -8.26 -2.99
N PHE A 406 -0.65 -7.15 -3.37
CA PHE A 406 -0.07 -5.80 -3.29
C PHE A 406 -0.07 -5.17 -1.88
N TYR A 407 -0.61 -5.89 -0.88
CA TYR A 407 -0.68 -5.44 0.51
C TYR A 407 -0.53 -6.65 1.47
N THR A 408 -1.21 -6.62 2.62
CA THR A 408 -1.04 -7.52 3.75
C THR A 408 -1.53 -8.95 3.48
N GLY A 409 -0.83 -9.94 4.03
CA GLY A 409 -1.22 -11.35 3.95
C GLY A 409 -2.44 -11.64 4.80
N VAL A 410 -2.30 -11.50 6.13
CA VAL A 410 -3.39 -11.71 7.10
C VAL A 410 -3.52 -10.51 8.04
N SER A 411 -4.72 -9.94 8.09
CA SER A 411 -5.09 -8.84 9.00
C SER A 411 -6.10 -9.32 10.06
N ILE A 412 -5.82 -9.07 11.34
CA ILE A 412 -6.70 -9.45 12.46
C ILE A 412 -6.96 -8.26 13.38
N GLY A 413 -8.24 -8.11 13.72
CA GLY A 413 -8.74 -7.11 14.64
C GLY A 413 -9.19 -5.85 13.91
N TRP A 414 -9.84 -4.99 14.67
CA TRP A 414 -10.35 -3.71 14.21
C TRP A 414 -10.46 -2.76 15.41
N ASN A 415 -10.47 -1.47 15.14
CA ASN A 415 -10.34 -0.33 16.06
C ASN A 415 -8.90 0.17 16.24
N TRP A 416 -8.67 1.42 15.84
CA TRP A 416 -7.44 2.14 16.13
C TRP A 416 -7.41 2.54 17.60
N GLY A 417 -6.46 1.95 18.33
CA GLY A 417 -6.21 2.23 19.73
C GLY A 417 -6.87 1.27 20.71
N TYR A 418 -6.93 1.68 21.98
CA TYR A 418 -7.36 0.82 23.09
C TYR A 418 -8.88 0.81 23.33
N GLY A 419 -9.66 1.23 22.33
CA GLY A 419 -11.12 1.24 22.39
C GLY A 419 -11.70 -0.17 22.53
N GLU A 420 -13.00 -0.24 22.82
CA GLU A 420 -13.68 -1.53 22.97
C GLU A 420 -13.64 -2.34 21.67
N SER A 421 -12.99 -3.50 21.71
CA SER A 421 -12.94 -4.47 20.61
C SER A 421 -13.59 -5.78 21.05
N VAL A 422 -14.36 -6.39 20.14
CA VAL A 422 -14.95 -7.72 20.35
C VAL A 422 -14.05 -8.85 19.87
N GLY A 423 -12.99 -8.54 19.12
CA GLY A 423 -12.08 -9.52 18.56
C GLY A 423 -11.36 -10.29 19.67
N ARG A 424 -11.33 -11.62 19.58
CA ARG A 424 -10.64 -12.47 20.56
C ARG A 424 -10.42 -13.89 20.03
N ASP A 425 -9.42 -14.57 20.58
CA ASP A 425 -9.14 -16.00 20.37
C ASP A 425 -8.96 -16.39 18.88
N ASN A 426 -8.56 -15.44 18.02
CA ASN A 426 -8.34 -15.71 16.61
C ASN A 426 -6.96 -16.35 16.39
N ARG A 427 -6.80 -17.14 15.31
CA ARG A 427 -5.58 -17.92 15.10
C ARG A 427 -5.06 -17.85 13.66
N VAL A 428 -3.75 -17.71 13.51
CA VAL A 428 -3.03 -17.89 12.23
C VAL A 428 -1.92 -18.89 12.48
N GLU A 429 -2.11 -20.12 12.02
CA GLU A 429 -1.24 -21.24 12.40
C GLU A 429 -0.69 -22.01 11.20
N ASN A 430 0.63 -22.17 11.14
CA ASN A 430 1.33 -22.94 10.10
C ASN A 430 1.00 -22.49 8.66
N CYS A 431 0.75 -21.19 8.44
CA CYS A 431 0.58 -20.66 7.10
C CYS A 431 1.93 -20.31 6.46
N HIS A 432 2.00 -20.42 5.14
CA HIS A 432 3.09 -19.88 4.33
C HIS A 432 2.59 -18.57 3.70
N ILE A 433 3.17 -17.43 4.10
CA ILE A 433 2.72 -16.09 3.73
C ILE A 433 3.86 -15.39 3.00
N HIS A 434 3.73 -15.15 1.69
CA HIS A 434 4.90 -14.78 0.90
C HIS A 434 4.64 -13.89 -0.31
N HIS A 435 5.69 -13.21 -0.78
CA HIS A 435 5.67 -12.38 -1.99
C HIS A 435 4.56 -11.32 -1.91
N LEU A 436 4.67 -10.45 -0.92
CA LEU A 436 3.66 -9.45 -0.61
C LEU A 436 4.17 -8.03 -0.87
N GLY A 437 3.23 -7.14 -1.12
CA GLY A 437 3.42 -5.70 -1.25
C GLY A 437 3.94 -5.26 -2.61
N TRP A 438 4.94 -5.95 -3.17
CA TRP A 438 5.57 -5.63 -4.46
C TRP A 438 5.94 -4.14 -4.61
N ALA A 439 6.23 -3.48 -3.49
CA ALA A 439 6.44 -2.03 -3.39
C ALA A 439 5.32 -1.17 -4.02
N TYR A 440 4.09 -1.69 -4.04
CA TYR A 440 2.90 -0.97 -4.51
C TYR A 440 2.35 -0.04 -3.42
N LEU A 441 2.24 -0.53 -2.19
CA LEU A 441 1.72 0.22 -1.03
C LEU A 441 2.74 0.22 0.12
N SER A 442 2.42 0.95 1.18
CA SER A 442 3.21 1.06 2.42
C SER A 442 2.35 0.65 3.63
N ASP A 443 2.98 0.59 4.82
CA ASP A 443 2.31 0.36 6.11
C ASP A 443 1.56 -0.98 6.18
N MET A 444 2.29 -2.06 5.97
CA MET A 444 1.76 -3.41 5.77
C MET A 444 2.60 -4.49 6.43
N GLY A 445 2.12 -5.72 6.44
CA GLY A 445 2.95 -6.86 6.84
C GLY A 445 2.46 -8.21 6.36
N GLY A 446 3.26 -9.25 6.64
CA GLY A 446 2.79 -10.63 6.49
C GLY A 446 1.60 -10.91 7.40
N PHE A 447 1.78 -10.58 8.69
CA PHE A 447 0.71 -10.46 9.67
C PHE A 447 0.55 -9.00 10.09
N TYR A 448 -0.70 -8.53 10.18
CA TYR A 448 -1.08 -7.22 10.71
C TYR A 448 -2.12 -7.41 11.83
N GLY A 449 -1.86 -6.80 12.99
CA GLY A 449 -2.79 -6.73 14.12
C GLY A 449 -3.27 -5.30 14.37
N LEU A 450 -4.55 -5.13 14.71
CA LEU A 450 -5.14 -3.84 15.07
C LEU A 450 -6.13 -3.96 16.23
N GLY A 451 -6.00 -3.06 17.21
CA GLY A 451 -6.86 -3.03 18.38
C GLY A 451 -6.66 -4.20 19.35
N ASN A 452 -7.36 -4.17 20.47
CA ASN A 452 -7.25 -5.23 21.48
C ASN A 452 -7.89 -6.54 20.97
N ALA A 453 -7.15 -7.65 21.03
CA ALA A 453 -7.58 -8.95 20.52
C ALA A 453 -7.10 -10.11 21.41
N PRO A 454 -7.51 -10.18 22.68
CA PRO A 454 -6.96 -11.13 23.65
C PRO A 454 -7.14 -12.59 23.22
N GLY A 455 -6.18 -13.42 23.58
CA GLY A 455 -6.14 -14.84 23.21
C GLY A 455 -5.75 -15.10 21.74
N THR A 456 -5.56 -14.06 20.93
CA THR A 456 -5.15 -14.21 19.53
C THR A 456 -3.73 -14.78 19.44
N THR A 457 -3.54 -15.77 18.56
CA THR A 457 -2.28 -16.50 18.41
C THR A 457 -1.82 -16.57 16.95
N ILE A 458 -0.57 -16.18 16.71
CA ILE A 458 0.13 -16.25 15.42
C ILE A 458 1.30 -17.21 15.60
N ARG A 459 1.19 -18.43 15.07
CA ARG A 459 2.12 -19.51 15.38
C ARG A 459 2.56 -20.35 14.20
N GLY A 460 3.84 -20.73 14.15
CA GLY A 460 4.30 -21.74 13.19
C GLY A 460 4.38 -21.25 11.73
N ASN A 461 4.13 -19.96 11.48
CA ASN A 461 4.03 -19.44 10.13
C ASN A 461 5.41 -19.23 9.50
N HIS A 462 5.48 -19.35 8.18
CA HIS A 462 6.64 -18.96 7.39
C HIS A 462 6.29 -17.71 6.59
N ILE A 463 6.89 -16.58 6.93
CA ILE A 463 6.58 -15.26 6.37
C ILE A 463 7.82 -14.71 5.67
N HIS A 464 7.76 -14.47 4.35
CA HIS A 464 8.92 -13.92 3.66
C HIS A 464 8.62 -13.18 2.37
N HIS A 465 9.62 -12.46 1.85
CA HIS A 465 9.47 -11.61 0.67
C HIS A 465 8.33 -10.60 0.87
N ILE A 466 8.58 -9.60 1.72
CA ILE A 466 7.63 -8.53 2.02
C ILE A 466 8.24 -7.20 1.56
N ALA A 467 7.61 -6.49 0.63
CA ALA A 467 8.15 -5.27 0.04
C ALA A 467 7.16 -4.10 0.12
N SER A 468 7.52 -3.05 0.86
CA SER A 468 6.77 -1.79 0.88
C SER A 468 7.36 -0.75 -0.07
N HIS A 469 6.55 0.25 -0.43
CA HIS A 469 6.98 1.36 -1.26
C HIS A 469 7.89 2.34 -0.51
N ARG A 470 7.45 2.89 0.63
CA ARG A 470 8.23 3.87 1.43
C ARG A 470 8.63 3.31 2.78
N TYR A 471 7.65 2.74 3.47
CA TYR A 471 7.82 2.21 4.81
C TYR A 471 6.84 1.09 5.09
N GLY A 472 7.17 0.26 6.07
CA GLY A 472 6.26 -0.73 6.58
C GLY A 472 6.09 -1.94 5.69
N GLY A 473 7.18 -2.60 5.31
CA GLY A 473 7.15 -3.98 4.83
C GLY A 473 7.64 -4.90 5.93
N TRP A 474 6.78 -5.19 6.91
CA TRP A 474 7.14 -5.96 8.11
C TRP A 474 6.70 -7.42 8.03
N GLY A 475 7.35 -8.29 8.80
CA GLY A 475 6.89 -9.67 8.94
C GLY A 475 5.68 -9.80 9.86
N LEU A 476 5.91 -9.52 11.15
CA LEU A 476 4.88 -9.47 12.19
C LEU A 476 4.66 -8.02 12.63
N TYR A 477 3.53 -7.45 12.25
CA TYR A 477 3.19 -6.06 12.52
C TYR A 477 2.03 -5.97 13.52
N THR A 478 2.30 -5.41 14.69
CA THR A 478 1.29 -5.05 15.70
C THR A 478 1.07 -3.55 15.71
N ASP A 479 0.01 -3.10 15.03
CA ASP A 479 -0.37 -1.71 14.88
C ASP A 479 -1.24 -1.23 16.07
N GLU A 480 -1.76 -0.02 15.98
CA GLU A 480 -2.47 0.76 16.99
C GLU A 480 -3.38 -0.06 17.91
N GLY A 481 -2.97 -0.21 19.17
CA GLY A 481 -3.79 -0.81 20.21
C GLY A 481 -3.75 -2.33 20.27
N SER A 482 -2.96 -2.98 19.40
CA SER A 482 -2.71 -4.43 19.41
C SER A 482 -2.39 -4.91 20.82
N GLY A 483 -3.26 -5.72 21.39
CA GLY A 483 -3.23 -6.11 22.79
C GLY A 483 -3.33 -7.62 22.99
N ASP A 484 -2.45 -8.17 23.84
CA ASP A 484 -2.46 -9.56 24.28
C ASP A 484 -2.42 -10.59 23.12
N VAL A 485 -1.60 -10.29 22.10
CA VAL A 485 -1.34 -11.18 20.97
C VAL A 485 -0.10 -12.05 21.24
N LEU A 486 -0.24 -13.36 21.08
CA LEU A 486 0.87 -14.32 21.14
C LEU A 486 1.44 -14.58 19.75
N MET A 487 2.70 -14.26 19.54
CA MET A 487 3.45 -14.53 18.31
C MET A 487 4.60 -15.49 18.62
N GLU A 488 4.49 -16.75 18.19
CA GLU A 488 5.50 -17.76 18.51
C GLU A 488 5.80 -18.77 17.42
N ASN A 489 7.04 -19.28 17.38
CA ASN A 489 7.44 -20.29 16.40
C ASN A 489 7.23 -19.83 14.94
N ASN A 490 7.33 -18.53 14.66
CA ASN A 490 7.26 -18.03 13.29
C ASN A 490 8.68 -17.94 12.71
N LEU A 491 8.83 -18.34 11.45
CA LEU A 491 10.00 -18.06 10.64
C LEU A 491 9.68 -16.85 9.78
N VAL A 492 10.42 -15.76 9.96
CA VAL A 492 10.22 -14.49 9.26
C VAL A 492 11.51 -14.07 8.60
N HIS A 493 11.53 -13.87 7.29
CA HIS A 493 12.72 -13.37 6.62
C HIS A 493 12.52 -12.56 5.34
N ASP A 494 13.55 -11.86 4.89
CA ASP A 494 13.55 -11.08 3.64
C ASP A 494 12.37 -10.07 3.57
N THR A 495 12.30 -9.21 4.59
CA THR A 495 11.32 -8.13 4.73
C THR A 495 11.98 -6.79 4.40
N SER A 496 11.33 -5.87 3.69
CA SER A 496 11.92 -4.57 3.33
C SER A 496 12.24 -3.70 4.54
N ASP A 497 11.49 -3.86 5.64
CA ASP A 497 11.70 -3.12 6.89
C ASP A 497 12.23 -4.06 7.98
N ALA A 498 11.39 -4.45 8.96
CA ALA A 498 11.79 -5.30 10.08
C ALA A 498 10.97 -6.59 10.18
N GLY A 499 11.59 -7.65 10.72
CA GLY A 499 10.91 -8.92 10.96
C GLY A 499 9.78 -8.80 11.99
N PHE A 500 9.97 -7.97 13.03
CA PHE A 500 8.92 -7.63 14.00
C PHE A 500 8.80 -6.13 14.18
N HIS A 501 7.57 -5.63 14.21
CA HIS A 501 7.25 -4.24 14.53
C HIS A 501 6.12 -4.12 15.53
N GLN A 502 6.35 -3.26 16.52
CA GLN A 502 5.32 -2.71 17.40
C GLN A 502 5.16 -1.22 17.13
N HIS A 503 3.98 -0.78 16.67
CA HIS A 503 3.64 0.64 16.66
C HIS A 503 3.37 1.12 18.09
N TYR A 504 2.17 0.83 18.61
CA TYR A 504 1.86 0.87 20.03
C TYR A 504 0.80 -0.18 20.36
N GLY A 505 0.80 -0.66 21.59
CA GLY A 505 0.02 -1.82 22.01
C GLY A 505 0.36 -2.20 23.44
N TYR A 506 -0.21 -3.29 23.93
CA TYR A 506 0.08 -3.77 25.28
C TYR A 506 0.13 -5.29 25.42
N ALA A 507 1.01 -5.77 26.29
CA ALA A 507 1.17 -7.17 26.68
C ALA A 507 1.35 -8.19 25.53
N ASN A 508 1.81 -7.75 24.35
CA ASN A 508 2.11 -8.67 23.25
C ASN A 508 3.30 -9.57 23.60
N ARG A 509 3.29 -10.82 23.13
CA ARG A 509 4.31 -11.82 23.47
C ARG A 509 4.94 -12.37 22.20
N VAL A 510 6.18 -11.97 21.94
CA VAL A 510 6.97 -12.40 20.79
C VAL A 510 8.02 -13.37 21.27
N ARG A 511 7.81 -14.68 21.06
CA ARG A 511 8.72 -15.69 21.61
C ARG A 511 9.04 -16.83 20.66
N ASN A 512 10.25 -17.37 20.77
CA ASN A 512 10.62 -18.58 20.04
C ASN A 512 10.47 -18.46 18.51
N ASN A 513 10.67 -17.27 17.96
CA ASN A 513 10.63 -17.02 16.51
C ASN A 513 12.06 -16.98 15.94
N ILE A 514 12.16 -17.18 14.63
CA ILE A 514 13.37 -16.92 13.84
C ILE A 514 13.09 -15.68 12.98
N PHE A 515 13.84 -14.61 13.19
CA PHE A 515 13.83 -13.42 12.35
C PHE A 515 15.14 -13.34 11.58
N ALA A 516 15.09 -13.16 10.26
CA ALA A 516 16.30 -13.03 9.46
C ALA A 516 16.18 -12.00 8.34
N PHE A 517 17.25 -11.25 8.07
CA PHE A 517 17.34 -10.40 6.87
C PHE A 517 16.21 -9.37 6.72
N GLY A 518 15.90 -8.62 7.79
CA GLY A 518 15.12 -7.39 7.67
C GLY A 518 15.96 -6.29 7.02
N GLY A 519 15.40 -5.58 6.02
CA GLY A 519 16.08 -4.65 5.13
C GLY A 519 16.33 -3.25 5.69
N LYS A 520 15.68 -2.86 6.80
CA LYS A 520 16.00 -1.62 7.54
C LYS A 520 16.52 -1.88 8.94
N ALA A 521 15.97 -2.88 9.63
CA ALA A 521 16.40 -3.37 10.93
C ALA A 521 15.76 -4.73 11.18
N GLN A 522 15.97 -5.33 12.35
CA GLN A 522 15.37 -6.62 12.68
C GLN A 522 14.14 -6.48 13.57
N ILE A 523 14.15 -5.46 14.43
CA ILE A 523 13.06 -5.17 15.37
C ILE A 523 12.80 -3.68 15.37
N GLN A 524 11.54 -3.28 15.20
CA GLN A 524 11.16 -1.87 15.16
C GLN A 524 10.16 -1.53 16.26
N ARG A 525 10.29 -0.33 16.82
CA ARG A 525 9.33 0.23 17.78
C ARG A 525 9.06 1.70 17.50
N SER A 526 7.78 2.07 17.38
CA SER A 526 7.40 3.45 17.04
C SER A 526 6.98 4.32 18.23
N ARG A 527 6.54 3.76 19.36
CA ARG A 527 6.16 4.55 20.56
C ARG A 527 6.67 3.98 21.88
N ASN A 528 7.02 4.88 22.80
CA ASN A 528 7.29 4.58 24.20
C ASN A 528 6.04 4.78 25.07
N GLU A 529 5.23 3.74 25.18
CA GLU A 529 4.00 3.75 25.99
C GLU A 529 4.30 3.69 27.50
N PRO A 530 3.37 4.14 28.37
CA PRO A 530 3.49 4.04 29.83
C PRO A 530 3.15 2.65 30.39
N ARG A 531 2.79 1.69 29.53
CA ARG A 531 2.42 0.31 29.89
C ARG A 531 3.37 -0.69 29.26
N LEU A 532 3.43 -1.91 29.80
CA LEU A 532 4.17 -3.00 29.15
C LEU A 532 3.60 -3.25 27.74
N THR A 533 4.40 -2.92 26.72
CA THR A 533 4.04 -3.04 25.30
C THR A 533 4.19 -4.47 24.80
N PHE A 534 5.40 -5.03 24.92
CA PHE A 534 5.67 -6.40 24.52
C PHE A 534 6.80 -7.06 25.31
N VAL A 535 6.80 -8.40 25.26
CA VAL A 535 7.89 -9.26 25.73
C VAL A 535 8.50 -9.96 24.52
N PHE A 536 9.79 -9.74 24.27
CA PHE A 536 10.58 -10.33 23.21
C PHE A 536 11.60 -11.32 23.80
N GLU A 537 11.30 -12.61 23.76
CA GLU A 537 12.10 -13.62 24.45
C GLU A 537 12.34 -14.90 23.65
N ARG A 538 13.50 -15.53 23.82
CA ARG A 538 13.82 -16.80 23.16
C ARG A 538 13.74 -16.70 21.64
N ASN A 539 14.01 -15.55 21.02
CA ASN A 539 14.03 -15.44 19.56
C ASN A 539 15.45 -15.61 19.02
N LEU A 540 15.58 -16.11 17.80
CA LEU A 540 16.80 -16.07 17.01
C LEU A 540 16.69 -14.90 16.03
N VAL A 541 17.72 -14.07 15.95
CA VAL A 541 17.74 -12.88 15.08
C VAL A 541 19.04 -12.85 14.31
N VAL A 542 18.97 -12.90 12.98
CA VAL A 542 20.13 -12.99 12.08
C VAL A 542 20.07 -11.93 11.00
N TRP A 543 21.16 -11.21 10.73
CA TRP A 543 21.10 -10.11 9.79
C TRP A 543 22.44 -9.71 9.18
N ASP A 544 22.37 -8.96 8.09
CA ASP A 544 23.54 -8.30 7.49
C ASP A 544 24.09 -7.23 8.45
N PRO A 545 25.38 -7.27 8.84
CA PRO A 545 25.99 -6.28 9.74
C PRO A 545 25.94 -4.83 9.23
N ALA A 546 25.63 -4.59 7.95
CA ALA A 546 25.38 -3.25 7.42
C ALA A 546 24.09 -2.61 7.99
N LEU A 547 23.21 -3.41 8.59
CA LEU A 547 21.93 -2.96 9.13
C LEU A 547 21.90 -3.03 10.67
N PRO A 548 21.17 -2.12 11.33
CA PRO A 548 21.01 -2.14 12.78
C PRO A 548 20.13 -3.31 13.25
N LEU A 549 20.28 -3.67 14.53
CA LEU A 549 19.36 -4.60 15.18
C LEU A 549 17.98 -3.95 15.40
N LEU A 550 17.97 -2.70 15.85
CA LEU A 550 16.79 -1.96 16.28
C LEU A 550 16.53 -0.72 15.41
N ASP A 551 15.27 -0.50 15.05
CA ASP A 551 14.80 0.75 14.42
C ASP A 551 13.80 1.52 15.30
N GLY A 552 13.75 2.83 15.11
CA GLY A 552 12.96 3.77 15.90
C GLY A 552 13.79 4.86 16.57
N ALA A 553 13.14 5.96 16.98
CA ALA A 553 13.79 7.06 17.66
C ALA A 553 14.40 6.63 19.01
N GLU A 554 15.42 7.34 19.49
CA GLU A 554 16.05 7.05 20.79
C GLU A 554 15.03 7.00 21.94
N THR A 555 14.10 7.95 21.94
CA THR A 555 13.01 8.05 22.93
C THR A 555 12.10 6.82 22.96
N ASN A 556 11.94 6.13 21.83
CA ASN A 556 11.14 4.90 21.74
C ASN A 556 11.75 3.76 22.54
N TRP A 557 13.05 3.81 22.83
CA TRP A 557 13.77 2.74 23.51
C TRP A 557 14.19 3.08 24.93
N LYS A 558 14.03 4.33 25.39
CA LYS A 558 14.32 4.71 26.79
C LYS A 558 13.32 4.09 27.78
N LEU A 559 13.72 4.02 29.04
CA LEU A 559 12.79 3.73 30.14
C LEU A 559 11.70 4.80 30.17
N ASN A 560 10.48 4.40 30.53
CA ASN A 560 9.40 5.35 30.69
C ASN A 560 9.52 6.07 32.06
N ASP A 561 9.46 7.40 32.04
CA ASP A 561 9.56 8.23 33.24
C ASP A 561 8.26 8.33 34.04
N ARG A 562 7.13 7.99 33.42
CA ARG A 562 5.79 8.07 34.00
C ARG A 562 4.98 6.82 33.63
N PRO A 563 5.38 5.62 34.08
CA PRO A 563 4.59 4.43 33.82
C PRO A 563 3.22 4.53 34.50
N ASP A 564 2.24 3.84 33.91
CA ASP A 564 0.93 3.67 34.52
C ASP A 564 1.05 2.91 35.84
N SER A 565 0.11 3.15 36.77
CA SER A 565 0.08 2.44 38.05
C SER A 565 0.09 0.92 37.84
N GLY A 566 1.09 0.24 38.41
CA GLY A 566 1.30 -1.21 38.27
C GLY A 566 2.08 -1.66 37.04
N SER A 567 2.41 -0.75 36.10
CA SER A 567 3.27 -1.06 34.95
C SER A 567 4.76 -0.89 35.31
N PRO A 568 5.65 -1.70 34.72
CA PRO A 568 7.09 -1.51 34.87
C PRO A 568 7.56 -0.23 34.17
N ARG A 569 8.63 0.40 34.69
CA ARG A 569 9.30 1.52 34.00
C ARG A 569 9.92 1.09 32.67
N ASP A 570 10.45 -0.13 32.61
CA ASP A 570 10.83 -0.70 31.33
C ASP A 570 9.58 -1.30 30.68
N THR A 571 9.08 -0.61 29.66
CA THR A 571 7.81 -0.93 28.99
C THR A 571 7.99 -1.94 27.86
N VAL A 572 9.20 -2.51 27.75
CA VAL A 572 9.51 -3.67 26.92
C VAL A 572 10.34 -4.65 27.75
N ILE A 573 10.24 -5.94 27.44
CA ILE A 573 11.09 -6.96 28.08
C ILE A 573 11.83 -7.72 27.02
N PHE A 574 13.15 -7.61 27.00
CA PHE A 574 14.04 -8.43 26.20
C PHE A 574 14.78 -9.41 27.10
N ARG A 575 14.80 -10.70 26.75
CA ARG A 575 15.58 -11.70 27.50
C ARG A 575 15.79 -12.98 26.71
N ARG A 576 16.91 -13.64 26.97
CA ARG A 576 17.22 -14.96 26.41
C ARG A 576 17.02 -15.00 24.90
N ASN A 577 17.51 -14.00 24.16
CA ASN A 577 17.50 -13.99 22.71
C ASN A 577 18.89 -14.37 22.18
N LEU A 578 18.97 -14.88 20.96
CA LEU A 578 20.23 -15.17 20.27
C LEU A 578 20.35 -14.23 19.07
N TYR A 579 21.37 -13.37 19.11
CA TYR A 579 21.63 -12.38 18.08
C TYR A 579 22.86 -12.79 17.27
N TRP A 580 22.77 -12.72 15.95
CA TRP A 580 23.90 -12.99 15.07
C TRP A 580 23.93 -12.07 13.85
N PRO A 581 24.69 -10.97 13.90
CA PRO A 581 25.13 -10.33 12.66
C PRO A 581 26.09 -11.29 11.94
N THR A 582 25.97 -11.41 10.63
CA THR A 582 26.64 -12.47 9.86
C THR A 582 28.18 -12.38 9.85
N ASP A 583 28.77 -11.26 10.29
CA ASP A 583 30.22 -11.12 10.51
C ASP A 583 30.69 -11.60 11.90
N GLY A 584 29.76 -12.00 12.78
CA GLY A 584 30.02 -12.48 14.12
C GLY A 584 30.41 -11.41 15.15
N LYS A 585 30.32 -10.12 14.81
CA LYS A 585 30.75 -9.02 15.69
C LYS A 585 29.57 -8.34 16.35
N ILE A 586 29.67 -8.08 17.65
CA ILE A 586 28.65 -7.27 18.34
C ILE A 586 28.68 -5.85 17.74
N PRO A 587 27.55 -5.30 17.26
CA PRO A 587 27.51 -3.94 16.74
C PRO A 587 27.92 -2.93 17.82
N THR A 588 28.64 -1.88 17.40
CA THR A 588 28.99 -0.77 18.31
C THR A 588 27.74 -0.10 18.88
N LEU A 589 26.71 0.05 18.05
CA LEU A 589 25.40 0.59 18.39
C LEU A 589 24.30 -0.35 17.91
N LEU A 590 23.24 -0.51 18.70
CA LEU A 590 22.12 -1.39 18.38
C LEU A 590 21.11 -0.72 17.44
N THR A 591 20.99 0.61 17.49
CA THR A 591 20.29 1.42 16.48
C THR A 591 21.31 2.10 15.56
N LYS A 592 20.84 2.83 14.54
CA LYS A 592 21.71 3.63 13.66
C LYS A 592 22.56 4.66 14.42
N THR A 593 22.09 5.14 15.57
CA THR A 593 22.67 6.33 16.24
C THR A 593 22.82 6.20 17.76
N HIS A 594 22.24 5.17 18.39
CA HIS A 594 22.16 5.09 19.86
C HIS A 594 22.29 3.66 20.40
N PHE A 595 22.56 3.60 21.71
CA PHE A 595 22.67 2.41 22.57
C PHE A 595 23.75 1.41 22.15
N SER A 596 24.86 1.41 22.87
CA SER A 596 25.77 0.26 22.91
C SER A 596 25.12 -0.93 23.61
N TRP A 597 25.66 -2.13 23.38
CA TRP A 597 25.24 -3.34 24.10
C TRP A 597 25.34 -3.21 25.63
N GLU A 598 26.35 -2.50 26.13
CA GLU A 598 26.53 -2.29 27.57
C GLU A 598 25.45 -1.38 28.16
N GLU A 599 25.14 -0.26 27.49
CA GLU A 599 24.05 0.64 27.90
C GLU A 599 22.70 -0.08 27.87
N TRP A 600 22.47 -0.88 26.84
CA TRP A 600 21.26 -1.70 26.72
C TRP A 600 21.09 -2.65 27.90
N ARG A 601 22.16 -3.35 28.28
CA ARG A 601 22.15 -4.25 29.44
C ARG A 601 22.04 -3.52 30.78
N LYS A 602 22.59 -2.32 30.90
CA LYS A 602 22.44 -1.47 32.10
C LYS A 602 20.98 -1.09 32.35
N MET A 603 20.14 -1.03 31.31
CA MET A 603 18.69 -0.87 31.45
C MET A 603 17.97 -2.13 31.97
N GLY A 604 18.68 -3.24 32.17
CA GLY A 604 18.12 -4.52 32.64
C GLY A 604 17.62 -5.43 31.50
N ARG A 605 17.87 -5.05 30.25
CA ARG A 605 17.43 -5.79 29.06
C ARG A 605 18.40 -6.89 28.69
N ASP A 606 17.87 -7.87 27.94
CA ASP A 606 18.59 -9.00 27.37
C ASP A 606 19.31 -9.89 28.39
N ALA A 607 18.72 -10.03 29.57
CA ALA A 607 19.18 -10.99 30.56
C ALA A 607 19.17 -12.41 29.98
N GLY A 608 20.34 -13.05 29.96
CA GLY A 608 20.54 -14.40 29.41
C GLY A 608 20.57 -14.47 27.87
N SER A 609 20.56 -13.34 27.17
CA SER A 609 20.74 -13.31 25.71
C SER A 609 22.21 -13.49 25.33
N LEU A 610 22.46 -13.96 24.11
CA LEU A 610 23.79 -14.30 23.58
C LEU A 610 24.00 -13.67 22.21
N PHE A 611 25.26 -13.32 21.91
CA PHE A 611 25.72 -13.13 20.54
C PHE A 611 26.51 -14.36 20.12
N ALA A 612 25.96 -15.18 19.22
CA ALA A 612 26.64 -16.34 18.67
C ALA A 612 25.92 -16.86 17.41
N ASP A 613 26.67 -17.48 16.51
CA ASP A 613 26.15 -18.18 15.33
C ASP A 613 25.12 -19.25 15.76
N PRO A 614 23.85 -19.17 15.30
CA PRO A 614 22.83 -20.18 15.53
C PRO A 614 23.15 -21.55 14.91
N LYS A 615 24.14 -21.63 14.02
CA LYS A 615 24.52 -22.83 13.26
C LYS A 615 23.35 -23.39 12.46
N PHE A 616 22.81 -22.56 11.57
CA PHE A 616 21.84 -23.02 10.59
C PHE A 616 22.47 -24.02 9.60
N VAL A 617 21.66 -24.90 9.03
CA VAL A 617 22.12 -25.92 8.05
C VAL A 617 22.71 -25.23 6.82
N ASN A 618 22.02 -24.23 6.26
CA ASN A 618 22.53 -23.42 5.16
C ASN A 618 21.84 -22.04 5.11
N LEU A 619 22.43 -21.04 5.78
CA LEU A 619 21.86 -19.69 5.82
C LEU A 619 21.79 -19.01 4.44
N ALA A 620 22.78 -19.27 3.56
CA ALA A 620 22.84 -18.64 2.24
C ALA A 620 21.62 -19.00 1.38
N GLU A 621 21.20 -20.27 1.45
CA GLU A 621 20.00 -20.80 0.78
C GLU A 621 18.73 -20.70 1.65
N ARG A 622 18.75 -19.89 2.72
CA ARG A 622 17.61 -19.71 3.64
C ARG A 622 17.12 -21.01 4.30
N ASP A 623 18.00 -21.98 4.50
CA ASP A 623 17.71 -23.17 5.29
C ASP A 623 18.01 -22.93 6.78
N PHE A 624 16.96 -22.52 7.49
CA PHE A 624 17.00 -22.15 8.91
C PHE A 624 16.89 -23.33 9.89
N ARG A 625 17.02 -24.58 9.42
CA ARG A 625 17.12 -25.73 10.33
C ARG A 625 18.39 -25.61 11.16
N LEU A 626 18.33 -25.97 12.45
CA LEU A 626 19.47 -25.87 13.36
C LEU A 626 20.32 -27.15 13.33
N GLN A 627 21.65 -26.99 13.31
CA GLN A 627 22.58 -28.11 13.50
C GLN A 627 22.56 -28.61 14.96
N PRO A 628 22.93 -29.88 15.23
CA PRO A 628 22.82 -30.48 16.58
C PRO A 628 23.57 -29.74 17.70
N ASP A 629 24.68 -29.06 17.40
CA ASP A 629 25.55 -28.37 18.37
C ASP A 629 25.33 -26.85 18.40
N ASN A 630 24.14 -26.40 18.01
CA ASN A 630 23.71 -25.00 18.04
C ASN A 630 23.65 -24.42 19.47
N PRO A 631 23.86 -23.11 19.66
CA PRO A 631 23.75 -22.47 20.96
C PRO A 631 22.31 -22.12 21.38
N ALA A 632 21.30 -22.30 20.52
CA ALA A 632 19.92 -21.86 20.77
C ALA A 632 19.31 -22.51 22.03
N ALA A 633 19.67 -23.76 22.34
CA ALA A 633 19.24 -24.42 23.58
C ALA A 633 19.66 -23.66 24.86
N LYS A 634 20.77 -22.90 24.84
CA LYS A 634 21.27 -22.14 26.01
C LYS A 634 20.35 -20.99 26.41
N ILE A 635 19.61 -20.44 25.46
CA ILE A 635 18.60 -19.42 25.70
C ILE A 635 17.21 -20.03 25.96
N GLY A 636 17.08 -21.37 25.84
CA GLY A 636 15.83 -22.09 25.96
C GLY A 636 14.95 -22.06 24.71
N PHE A 637 15.52 -21.71 23.55
CA PHE A 637 14.83 -21.84 22.26
C PHE A 637 14.43 -23.30 22.03
N GLN A 638 13.22 -23.52 21.54
CA GLN A 638 12.66 -24.82 21.20
C GLN A 638 12.49 -24.89 19.69
N ALA A 639 13.36 -25.64 19.02
CA ALA A 639 13.20 -25.88 17.59
C ALA A 639 11.85 -26.55 17.30
N TRP A 640 11.23 -26.18 16.19
CA TRP A 640 10.03 -26.82 15.66
C TRP A 640 10.26 -27.25 14.21
N ASP A 641 9.34 -28.04 13.67
CA ASP A 641 9.39 -28.46 12.28
C ASP A 641 8.95 -27.32 11.35
N LEU A 642 9.92 -26.73 10.65
CA LEU A 642 9.68 -25.64 9.70
C LEU A 642 8.88 -26.09 8.45
N SER A 643 8.82 -27.40 8.17
CA SER A 643 8.13 -27.93 6.99
C SER A 643 6.61 -27.98 7.13
N LEU A 644 6.09 -27.68 8.32
CA LEU A 644 4.65 -27.63 8.62
C LEU A 644 3.95 -26.41 8.01
N ALA A 645 4.70 -25.34 7.70
CA ALA A 645 4.12 -24.12 7.15
C ALA A 645 3.65 -24.33 5.71
N GLY A 646 2.49 -23.74 5.40
CA GLY A 646 1.81 -23.86 4.11
C GLY A 646 0.80 -25.01 4.08
N VAL A 647 0.34 -25.33 2.87
CA VAL A 647 -0.57 -26.46 2.65
C VAL A 647 0.06 -27.78 3.08
N ARG A 648 -0.78 -28.70 3.53
CA ARG A 648 -0.28 -29.91 4.19
C ARG A 648 0.46 -30.83 3.21
N ALA A 649 1.50 -31.49 3.72
CA ALA A 649 2.43 -32.26 2.90
C ALA A 649 1.87 -33.60 2.39
N GLU A 650 0.74 -34.06 2.91
CA GLU A 650 0.13 -35.35 2.54
C GLU A 650 -0.44 -35.36 1.12
N ASP A 651 -0.67 -34.19 0.52
CA ASP A 651 -1.07 -34.05 -0.88
C ASP A 651 0.04 -33.35 -1.71
N PRO A 652 0.93 -34.12 -2.36
CA PRO A 652 2.01 -33.55 -3.18
C PRO A 652 1.51 -32.75 -4.39
N ALA A 653 0.33 -33.07 -4.93
CA ALA A 653 -0.23 -32.34 -6.06
C ALA A 653 -0.72 -30.97 -5.61
N TRP A 654 -1.38 -30.89 -4.45
CA TRP A 654 -1.80 -29.63 -3.84
C TRP A 654 -0.60 -28.76 -3.46
N ARG A 655 0.43 -29.35 -2.85
CA ARG A 655 1.68 -28.64 -2.56
C ARG A 655 2.42 -28.18 -3.82
N GLY A 656 2.38 -28.97 -4.88
CA GLY A 656 2.89 -28.60 -6.20
C GLY A 656 2.18 -27.38 -6.76
N LEU A 657 0.84 -27.37 -6.72
CA LEU A 657 0.02 -26.24 -7.16
C LEU A 657 0.33 -24.96 -6.36
N ALA A 658 0.46 -25.06 -5.04
CA ALA A 658 0.83 -23.92 -4.19
C ALA A 658 2.21 -23.34 -4.56
N ALA A 659 3.20 -24.21 -4.79
CA ALA A 659 4.57 -23.81 -5.12
C ALA A 659 4.73 -23.28 -6.55
N GLU A 660 3.97 -23.81 -7.52
CA GLU A 660 3.90 -23.27 -8.89
C GLU A 660 3.32 -21.85 -8.87
N GLY A 661 2.25 -21.66 -8.10
CA GLY A 661 1.49 -20.44 -7.98
C GLY A 661 1.02 -19.85 -9.32
N HIS A 662 0.81 -18.54 -9.35
CA HIS A 662 0.64 -17.79 -10.60
C HIS A 662 1.97 -17.10 -10.92
N VAL A 663 2.79 -17.71 -11.79
CA VAL A 663 4.09 -17.20 -12.31
C VAL A 663 4.41 -15.78 -11.81
N TYR A 664 5.14 -15.68 -10.70
CA TYR A 664 5.35 -14.40 -10.03
C TYR A 664 6.27 -13.48 -10.85
N PRO A 665 6.13 -12.14 -10.67
CA PRO A 665 7.16 -11.20 -11.08
C PRO A 665 8.52 -11.55 -10.46
N ASN A 666 9.60 -11.02 -11.02
CA ASN A 666 10.93 -11.27 -10.50
C ASN A 666 11.14 -10.44 -9.22
N TRP A 667 11.20 -11.10 -8.06
CA TRP A 667 11.34 -10.42 -6.77
C TRP A 667 12.49 -9.41 -6.71
N GLU A 668 13.68 -9.80 -7.19
CA GLU A 668 14.89 -8.96 -7.14
C GLU A 668 14.80 -7.71 -8.02
N ILE A 669 13.89 -7.70 -9.00
CA ILE A 669 13.71 -6.60 -9.94
C ILE A 669 12.46 -5.78 -9.58
N ASP A 670 11.34 -6.47 -9.37
CA ASP A 670 10.00 -5.89 -9.34
C ASP A 670 9.53 -5.53 -7.93
N ALA A 671 10.10 -6.11 -6.87
CA ALA A 671 9.75 -5.82 -5.47
C ALA A 671 10.51 -4.60 -4.89
N LYS A 672 10.85 -3.63 -5.75
CA LYS A 672 11.61 -2.42 -5.38
C LYS A 672 10.72 -1.18 -5.49
N PRO A 673 10.86 -0.21 -4.57
CA PRO A 673 10.19 1.08 -4.71
C PRO A 673 10.49 1.71 -6.07
N TRP A 674 9.42 2.15 -6.73
CA TRP A 674 9.57 2.95 -7.95
C TRP A 674 10.27 4.26 -7.60
N PRO A 675 11.26 4.68 -8.40
CA PRO A 675 11.99 5.90 -8.12
C PRO A 675 11.04 7.10 -8.24
N ALA A 676 10.98 7.93 -7.20
CA ALA A 676 10.32 9.22 -7.28
C ALA A 676 11.14 10.14 -8.21
N PRO A 677 10.49 10.96 -9.06
CA PRO A 677 11.20 11.96 -9.83
C PRO A 677 11.90 12.94 -8.89
N GLU A 678 13.11 13.37 -9.27
CA GLU A 678 13.78 14.45 -8.55
C GLU A 678 12.89 15.70 -8.60
N PHE A 679 12.78 16.39 -7.47
CA PHE A 679 12.00 17.63 -7.42
C PHE A 679 12.57 18.62 -8.43
N ARG A 680 11.71 19.25 -9.24
CA ARG A 680 12.14 20.34 -10.12
C ARG A 680 11.06 21.41 -10.20
N LEU A 681 11.49 22.63 -10.41
CA LEU A 681 10.65 23.75 -10.80
C LEU A 681 11.29 24.36 -12.05
N ASP A 682 10.79 24.02 -13.25
CA ASP A 682 11.44 24.44 -14.50
C ASP A 682 11.28 25.94 -14.78
N LEU A 683 10.11 26.50 -14.48
CA LEU A 683 9.82 27.93 -14.46
C LEU A 683 8.48 28.16 -13.73
N GLU A 684 8.52 28.89 -12.63
CA GLU A 684 7.33 29.42 -11.97
C GLU A 684 7.27 30.94 -12.14
N THR A 685 6.21 31.42 -12.80
CA THR A 685 5.94 32.84 -13.06
C THR A 685 4.83 33.40 -12.17
N PHE A 686 4.25 32.58 -11.30
CA PHE A 686 3.15 32.88 -10.39
C PHE A 686 1.81 33.25 -11.06
N GLU A 687 1.72 33.17 -12.39
CA GLU A 687 0.53 33.58 -13.15
C GLU A 687 -0.68 32.65 -12.92
N SER A 688 -0.45 31.37 -12.66
CA SER A 688 -1.50 30.39 -12.36
C SER A 688 -1.92 30.37 -10.88
N ILE A 689 -1.24 31.15 -10.02
CA ILE A 689 -1.45 31.15 -8.57
C ILE A 689 -2.26 32.40 -8.20
N ALA A 690 -3.28 32.25 -7.36
CA ALA A 690 -4.12 33.38 -6.97
C ALA A 690 -3.38 34.34 -6.00
N PRO A 691 -3.74 35.64 -5.95
CA PRO A 691 -3.17 36.54 -4.96
C PRO A 691 -3.41 36.06 -3.52
N GLY A 692 -2.40 36.20 -2.66
CA GLY A 692 -2.41 35.77 -1.26
C GLY A 692 -2.00 34.30 -1.03
N GLN A 693 -1.91 33.48 -2.08
CA GLN A 693 -1.47 32.09 -1.96
C GLN A 693 0.06 31.95 -2.01
N LEU A 694 0.64 30.95 -1.34
CA LEU A 694 2.06 30.60 -1.54
C LEU A 694 2.27 29.90 -2.90
N GLY A 695 1.44 28.90 -3.21
CA GLY A 695 1.36 28.23 -4.52
C GLY A 695 2.64 27.53 -5.00
N LEU A 696 3.57 27.19 -4.10
CA LEU A 696 4.82 26.52 -4.43
C LEU A 696 4.89 25.12 -3.79
N PRO A 697 5.15 24.06 -4.57
CA PRO A 697 5.26 22.71 -4.04
C PRO A 697 6.48 22.55 -3.14
N ARG A 698 6.33 21.79 -2.06
CA ARG A 698 7.37 21.55 -1.03
C ARG A 698 7.94 22.83 -0.42
N ALA A 699 7.17 23.93 -0.46
CA ALA A 699 7.49 25.17 0.18
C ALA A 699 6.62 25.42 1.42
N SER A 700 7.19 26.05 2.44
CA SER A 700 6.49 26.40 3.67
C SER A 700 7.03 27.68 4.28
N TYR A 701 6.23 28.35 5.11
CA TYR A 701 6.71 29.38 6.02
C TYR A 701 5.85 29.41 7.28
N ASP A 702 6.47 29.70 8.41
CA ASP A 702 5.79 29.84 9.69
C ASP A 702 5.26 31.28 9.87
N ARG A 703 4.03 31.39 10.40
CA ARG A 703 3.37 32.68 10.69
C ARG A 703 3.39 32.97 12.18
N GLU A 704 3.90 34.14 12.54
CA GLU A 704 3.83 34.72 13.88
C GLU A 704 2.61 35.62 14.09
N ASN A 705 1.90 35.96 13.02
CA ASN A 705 0.72 36.83 12.97
C ASN A 705 0.99 38.27 13.49
N LYS A 706 2.14 38.84 13.13
CA LYS A 706 2.55 40.22 13.48
C LYS A 706 2.52 41.18 12.29
N GLY A 707 2.05 40.72 11.14
CA GLY A 707 1.95 41.49 9.89
C GLY A 707 2.85 40.95 8.78
N GLU A 708 3.68 39.95 9.09
CA GLU A 708 4.48 39.22 8.12
C GLU A 708 3.59 38.34 7.24
N SER A 709 3.99 38.18 5.99
CA SER A 709 3.28 37.31 5.05
C SER A 709 4.19 36.89 3.90
N ILE A 710 3.94 35.69 3.39
CA ILE A 710 4.48 35.24 2.11
C ILE A 710 3.30 34.80 1.24
N GLY A 711 3.18 35.40 0.06
CA GLY A 711 2.12 35.08 -0.89
C GLY A 711 2.22 35.84 -2.21
N VAL A 712 1.57 35.30 -3.23
CA VAL A 712 1.53 35.88 -4.57
C VAL A 712 0.79 37.21 -4.55
N THR A 713 1.27 38.19 -5.31
CA THR A 713 0.70 39.54 -5.39
C THR A 713 0.75 40.07 -6.82
N GLU A 714 -0.05 41.10 -7.07
CA GLU A 714 -0.06 41.90 -8.31
C GLU A 714 0.61 43.28 -8.10
N GLU A 715 1.22 43.52 -6.93
CA GLU A 715 1.89 44.79 -6.58
C GLU A 715 3.12 45.08 -7.46
N ALA A 716 3.88 44.05 -7.81
CA ALA A 716 5.07 44.12 -8.65
C ALA A 716 5.27 42.79 -9.38
N ALA A 717 5.90 42.84 -10.55
CA ALA A 717 6.31 41.66 -11.31
C ALA A 717 7.60 41.98 -12.07
N SER A 718 8.37 40.95 -12.41
CA SER A 718 9.66 41.12 -13.06
C SER A 718 9.49 41.61 -14.51
N PRO A 719 10.17 42.70 -14.92
CA PRO A 719 10.20 43.15 -16.31
C PRO A 719 11.23 42.38 -17.16
N LEU A 720 12.00 41.46 -16.56
CA LEU A 720 13.09 40.77 -17.23
C LEU A 720 12.55 39.75 -18.24
N PRO A 721 13.10 39.69 -19.48
CA PRO A 721 12.63 38.76 -20.48
C PRO A 721 12.85 37.31 -20.03
N ILE A 722 11.87 36.45 -20.35
CA ILE A 722 11.89 35.02 -20.03
C ILE A 722 11.82 34.25 -21.34
N THR A 723 12.74 33.32 -21.56
CA THR A 723 12.70 32.45 -22.74
C THR A 723 11.54 31.47 -22.59
N GLY A 724 10.54 31.57 -23.49
CA GLY A 724 9.38 30.67 -23.52
C GLY A 724 8.25 31.00 -22.55
N GLY A 725 8.26 32.17 -21.90
CA GLY A 725 7.20 32.62 -20.98
C GLY A 725 6.47 33.88 -21.47
N THR A 726 5.28 34.14 -20.93
CA THR A 726 4.59 35.44 -21.06
C THR A 726 5.16 36.44 -20.06
N PRO A 727 5.13 37.76 -20.33
CA PRO A 727 5.51 38.76 -19.34
C PRO A 727 4.72 38.58 -18.03
N SER A 728 5.43 38.52 -16.90
CA SER A 728 4.82 38.35 -15.59
C SER A 728 3.98 39.57 -15.21
N LYS A 729 2.83 39.31 -14.59
CA LYS A 729 1.93 40.28 -13.93
C LYS A 729 1.82 40.02 -12.44
N ARG A 730 2.26 38.85 -11.98
CA ARG A 730 2.30 38.43 -10.59
C ARG A 730 3.73 38.12 -10.16
N SER A 731 3.97 38.20 -8.85
CA SER A 731 5.20 37.72 -8.22
C SER A 731 4.91 37.25 -6.79
N LEU A 732 5.85 36.53 -6.18
CA LEU A 732 5.75 36.17 -4.77
C LEU A 732 6.31 37.29 -3.90
N LYS A 733 5.49 37.86 -3.03
CA LYS A 733 5.90 38.87 -2.05
C LYS A 733 6.26 38.22 -0.72
N VAL A 734 7.40 38.59 -0.17
CA VAL A 734 7.82 38.30 1.19
C VAL A 734 7.79 39.60 1.98
N GLN A 735 6.80 39.73 2.86
CA GLN A 735 6.56 40.90 3.69
C GLN A 735 7.11 40.67 5.10
N ASP A 736 8.08 41.47 5.50
CA ASP A 736 8.64 41.51 6.85
C ASP A 736 7.76 42.35 7.79
N ALA A 737 7.92 42.16 9.11
CA ALA A 737 7.21 42.88 10.15
C ALA A 737 8.11 43.16 11.37
N PRO A 738 7.87 44.27 12.10
CA PRO A 738 8.61 44.56 13.31
C PRO A 738 8.27 43.57 14.44
N ARG A 739 9.29 43.20 15.24
CA ARG A 739 9.18 42.37 16.46
C ARG A 739 8.83 40.89 16.21
N LEU A 740 9.24 40.32 15.08
CA LEU A 740 9.28 38.87 14.88
C LEU A 740 10.21 38.21 15.91
N ALA A 741 9.93 36.95 16.24
CA ALA A 741 10.60 36.18 17.28
C ALA A 741 12.05 35.88 16.90
N HIS A 742 12.31 35.65 15.61
CA HIS A 742 13.64 35.47 15.09
C HIS A 742 14.01 36.57 14.09
N SER A 743 15.30 36.94 14.06
CA SER A 743 15.82 37.97 13.16
C SER A 743 15.96 37.53 11.71
N TYR A 744 15.54 36.30 11.40
CA TYR A 744 15.53 35.71 10.06
C TYR A 744 14.10 35.47 9.55
N ASP A 745 13.09 35.80 10.36
CA ASP A 745 11.70 35.65 9.94
C ASP A 745 11.22 36.89 9.15
N PRO A 746 10.27 36.71 8.21
CA PRO A 746 9.76 35.42 7.73
C PRO A 746 10.77 34.66 6.83
N VAL A 747 10.75 33.32 6.92
CA VAL A 747 11.53 32.41 6.08
C VAL A 747 10.61 31.62 5.14
N LEU A 748 10.86 31.69 3.85
CA LEU A 748 10.33 30.76 2.85
C LEU A 748 11.29 29.57 2.72
N ASP A 749 10.87 28.41 3.19
CA ASP A 749 11.61 27.16 3.12
C ASP A 749 11.24 26.34 1.89
N PHE A 750 12.21 25.66 1.29
CA PHE A 750 12.04 24.63 0.28
C PHE A 750 12.81 23.37 0.67
N LEU A 751 12.18 22.21 0.49
CA LEU A 751 12.80 20.90 0.73
C LEU A 751 12.87 20.08 -0.56
N PRO A 752 13.77 20.45 -1.51
CA PRO A 752 13.90 19.69 -2.75
C PRO A 752 14.46 18.28 -2.53
N ARG A 753 15.26 18.09 -1.47
CA ARG A 753 15.94 16.81 -1.13
C ARG A 753 16.81 16.28 -2.27
N TRP A 754 17.51 17.15 -2.96
CA TRP A 754 18.46 16.75 -3.98
C TRP A 754 19.70 16.12 -3.32
N ALA A 755 20.01 14.90 -3.72
CA ALA A 755 21.28 14.26 -3.42
C ALA A 755 22.44 15.03 -4.08
N GLY A 756 23.69 14.59 -3.87
CA GLY A 756 24.86 15.23 -4.48
C GLY A 756 24.80 15.29 -6.01
N GLY A 757 25.26 16.38 -6.60
CA GLY A 757 25.17 16.64 -8.04
C GLY A 757 25.47 18.09 -8.39
N THR A 758 25.11 18.48 -9.61
CA THR A 758 25.13 19.89 -10.06
C THR A 758 23.70 20.41 -10.10
N PHE A 759 23.47 21.61 -9.60
CA PHE A 759 22.16 22.24 -9.56
C PHE A 759 22.21 23.63 -10.20
N GLU A 760 21.11 24.01 -10.83
CA GLU A 760 20.86 25.36 -11.31
C GLU A 760 19.64 25.92 -10.58
N VAL A 761 19.83 27.06 -9.92
CA VAL A 761 18.76 27.83 -9.27
C VAL A 761 18.76 29.20 -9.92
N SER A 762 17.61 29.67 -10.41
CA SER A 762 17.50 31.04 -10.89
C SER A 762 16.23 31.70 -10.42
N PHE A 763 16.29 32.98 -10.10
CA PHE A 763 15.12 33.77 -9.73
C PHE A 763 15.35 35.24 -10.05
N ASP A 764 14.27 35.93 -10.38
CA ASP A 764 14.25 37.38 -10.44
C ASP A 764 13.89 37.90 -9.04
N ILE A 765 14.61 38.91 -8.57
CA ILE A 765 14.38 39.49 -7.26
C ILE A 765 14.44 41.01 -7.29
N MET A 766 13.58 41.64 -6.50
CA MET A 766 13.57 43.07 -6.23
C MET A 766 13.26 43.29 -4.74
N ALA A 767 13.95 44.24 -4.12
CA ALA A 767 13.75 44.59 -2.72
C ALA A 767 13.38 46.07 -2.56
N HIS A 768 12.42 46.37 -1.68
CA HIS A 768 12.16 47.73 -1.22
C HIS A 768 13.27 48.23 -0.27
N GLU A 769 13.23 49.52 0.03
CA GLU A 769 14.11 50.10 1.05
C GLU A 769 13.87 49.38 2.38
N LYS A 770 14.96 48.96 3.06
CA LYS A 770 14.96 48.20 4.32
C LYS A 770 14.47 46.74 4.25
N ALA A 771 14.16 46.22 3.05
CA ALA A 771 13.84 44.80 2.87
C ALA A 771 15.12 43.96 2.73
N ASP A 772 15.92 43.89 3.79
CA ASP A 772 17.13 43.06 3.79
C ASP A 772 16.77 41.57 3.67
N TRP A 773 17.46 40.83 2.80
CA TRP A 773 17.15 39.42 2.55
C TRP A 773 18.39 38.58 2.23
N PHE A 774 18.29 37.26 2.40
CA PHE A 774 19.27 36.31 1.86
C PHE A 774 18.61 35.06 1.27
N PHE A 775 19.34 34.42 0.36
CA PHE A 775 19.07 33.10 -0.17
C PHE A 775 20.21 32.15 0.19
N GLU A 776 19.88 30.91 0.52
CA GLU A 776 20.85 29.87 0.88
C GLU A 776 20.43 28.49 0.39
N MET A 777 21.41 27.67 -0.03
CA MET A 777 21.28 26.21 -0.15
C MET A 777 22.15 25.51 0.89
N ARG A 778 21.60 24.50 1.58
CA ARG A 778 22.35 23.71 2.58
C ARG A 778 21.85 22.26 2.70
N VAL A 779 22.63 21.48 3.45
CA VAL A 779 22.26 20.16 3.97
C VAL A 779 21.12 20.32 4.98
N ASN A 780 20.22 19.35 5.11
CA ASN A 780 19.14 19.42 6.10
C ASN A 780 19.72 19.43 7.53
N GLY A 781 19.36 20.43 8.34
CA GLY A 781 19.97 20.65 9.66
C GLY A 781 21.47 21.03 9.62
N GLY A 782 21.98 21.36 8.44
CA GLY A 782 23.38 21.73 8.21
C GLY A 782 23.73 23.10 8.75
N GLU A 783 25.04 23.37 8.83
CA GLU A 783 25.56 24.64 9.29
C GLU A 783 25.18 25.80 8.34
N PHE A 784 24.85 26.95 8.92
CA PHE A 784 24.52 28.16 8.17
C PHE A 784 25.64 28.58 7.20
N ALA A 785 25.23 28.90 5.98
CA ALA A 785 26.04 29.29 4.84
C ALA A 785 27.15 28.28 4.50
N ALA A 786 26.87 26.98 4.66
CA ALA A 786 27.77 25.94 4.19
C ALA A 786 27.78 25.82 2.66
N GLY A 787 26.63 25.94 2.01
CA GLY A 787 26.51 25.91 0.55
C GLY A 787 26.45 27.30 -0.10
N PRO A 788 25.94 27.38 -1.35
CA PRO A 788 25.68 28.64 -2.04
C PRO A 788 24.86 29.62 -1.21
N TYR A 789 25.36 30.86 -1.10
CA TYR A 789 24.75 31.92 -0.30
C TYR A 789 24.83 33.27 -1.01
N VAL A 790 23.71 33.98 -1.11
CA VAL A 790 23.67 35.38 -1.57
C VAL A 790 22.80 36.21 -0.66
N ARG A 791 23.21 37.46 -0.41
CA ARG A 791 22.50 38.38 0.48
C ARG A 791 22.43 39.77 -0.14
N TRP A 792 21.29 40.42 0.05
CA TRP A 792 21.13 41.84 -0.21
C TRP A 792 20.91 42.59 1.10
N GLN A 793 21.67 43.68 1.30
CA GLN A 793 21.47 44.57 2.43
C GLN A 793 21.75 46.01 2.02
N ASN A 794 20.80 46.90 2.29
CA ASN A 794 20.92 48.35 2.01
C ASN A 794 21.47 48.67 0.61
N GLY A 795 20.93 48.02 -0.42
CA GLY A 795 21.32 48.26 -1.81
C GLY A 795 22.59 47.55 -2.27
N LYS A 796 23.15 46.63 -1.48
CA LYS A 796 24.38 45.89 -1.82
C LYS A 796 24.11 44.40 -1.89
N LEU A 797 24.41 43.79 -3.04
CA LEU A 797 24.33 42.36 -3.27
C LEU A 797 25.72 41.72 -3.10
N VAL A 798 25.83 40.76 -2.20
CA VAL A 798 27.07 40.05 -1.88
C VAL A 798 26.85 38.54 -1.86
N ALA A 799 27.93 37.79 -2.03
CA ALA A 799 27.99 36.34 -1.83
C ALA A 799 28.93 35.99 -0.69
N THR A 800 28.73 34.81 -0.07
CA THR A 800 29.40 34.27 1.14
C THR A 800 28.97 34.91 2.48
N ASN A 801 29.01 34.13 3.56
CA ASN A 801 28.64 34.57 4.92
C ASN A 801 29.54 35.69 5.47
N ALA A 802 30.79 35.77 5.01
CA ALA A 802 31.72 36.85 5.38
C ALA A 802 31.45 38.17 4.62
N GLY A 803 30.48 38.20 3.69
CA GLY A 803 30.21 39.35 2.81
C GLY A 803 31.38 39.71 1.89
N SER A 804 32.28 38.75 1.64
CA SER A 804 33.60 39.03 1.07
C SER A 804 33.61 39.22 -0.45
N VAL A 805 32.60 38.70 -1.16
CA VAL A 805 32.48 38.84 -2.62
C VAL A 805 31.34 39.80 -2.94
N LYS A 806 31.69 41.04 -3.28
CA LYS A 806 30.72 42.02 -3.80
C LYS A 806 30.29 41.59 -5.21
N LEU A 807 28.99 41.37 -5.40
CA LEU A 807 28.42 41.03 -6.70
C LEU A 807 27.94 42.28 -7.45
N ALA A 808 27.15 43.14 -6.81
CA ALA A 808 26.63 44.36 -7.41
C ALA A 808 26.17 45.39 -6.36
N ASP A 809 26.13 46.67 -6.75
CA ASP A 809 25.25 47.64 -6.10
C ASP A 809 23.88 47.56 -6.83
N LEU A 810 22.82 47.27 -6.08
CA LEU A 810 21.47 47.05 -6.58
C LEU A 810 20.51 47.95 -5.77
N PRO A 811 20.19 49.16 -6.24
CA PRO A 811 19.29 50.09 -5.57
C PRO A 811 17.91 49.47 -5.25
N PRO A 812 17.24 49.92 -4.18
CA PRO A 812 15.86 49.51 -3.92
C PRO A 812 14.95 49.77 -5.12
N GLY A 813 14.08 48.81 -5.45
CA GLY A 813 13.17 48.88 -6.59
C GLY A 813 13.74 48.38 -7.93
N GLU A 814 15.05 48.09 -8.02
CA GLU A 814 15.66 47.51 -9.22
C GLU A 814 15.51 45.97 -9.23
N TRP A 815 14.96 45.43 -10.32
CA TRP A 815 14.89 43.98 -10.56
C TRP A 815 16.20 43.43 -11.12
N CYS A 816 16.61 42.26 -10.62
CA CYS A 816 17.79 41.54 -11.08
C CYS A 816 17.49 40.03 -11.12
N ARG A 817 17.87 39.36 -12.21
CA ARG A 817 17.92 37.88 -12.25
C ARG A 817 19.21 37.41 -11.62
N ILE A 818 19.11 36.53 -10.64
CA ILE A 818 20.24 35.81 -10.05
C ILE A 818 20.12 34.36 -10.51
N ALA A 819 21.15 33.85 -11.19
CA ALA A 819 21.29 32.43 -11.51
C ALA A 819 22.51 31.87 -10.78
N ILE A 820 22.34 30.76 -10.08
CA ILE A 820 23.33 30.08 -9.26
C ILE A 820 23.53 28.70 -9.87
N ARG A 821 24.78 28.36 -10.19
CA ARG A 821 25.16 27.01 -10.60
C ARG A 821 26.17 26.46 -9.62
N ALA A 822 25.83 25.35 -8.97
CA ALA A 822 26.63 24.81 -7.88
C ALA A 822 26.76 23.29 -7.99
N THR A 823 27.95 22.78 -7.73
CA THR A 823 28.22 21.34 -7.64
C THR A 823 28.63 21.00 -6.22
N THR A 824 27.94 20.05 -5.59
CA THR A 824 28.29 19.58 -4.24
C THR A 824 29.70 19.03 -4.19
N GLY A 825 30.42 19.32 -3.10
CA GLY A 825 31.82 18.92 -2.91
C GLY A 825 32.86 19.72 -3.70
N ALA A 826 32.46 20.65 -4.57
CA ALA A 826 33.40 21.47 -5.35
C ALA A 826 34.11 22.54 -4.51
N GLY A 827 33.54 22.95 -3.37
CA GLY A 827 34.05 24.03 -2.53
C GLY A 827 33.90 25.44 -3.14
N HIS A 828 33.21 25.55 -4.28
CA HIS A 828 32.86 26.81 -4.93
C HIS A 828 31.57 26.68 -5.75
N TYR A 829 31.00 27.82 -6.15
CA TYR A 829 29.82 27.92 -7.00
C TYR A 829 29.88 29.14 -7.91
N GLY A 830 29.09 29.10 -8.98
CA GLY A 830 28.91 30.21 -9.91
C GLY A 830 27.66 31.03 -9.61
N VAL A 831 27.73 32.34 -9.82
CA VAL A 831 26.60 33.28 -9.83
C VAL A 831 26.63 34.11 -11.11
N THR A 832 25.50 34.21 -11.80
CA THR A 832 25.28 35.09 -12.94
C THR A 832 24.17 36.08 -12.60
N LEU A 833 24.44 37.36 -12.82
CA LEU A 833 23.47 38.45 -12.66
C LEU A 833 23.02 38.95 -14.03
N THR A 834 21.71 39.13 -14.22
CA THR A 834 21.15 39.80 -15.40
C THR A 834 20.27 40.98 -14.98
N ARG A 835 20.60 42.18 -15.45
CA ARG A 835 19.83 43.41 -15.22
C ARG A 835 18.78 43.67 -16.29
N ALA A 836 17.85 44.57 -16.00
CA ALA A 836 16.76 44.96 -16.91
C ALA A 836 17.24 45.56 -18.25
N ASP A 837 18.43 46.17 -18.27
CA ASP A 837 19.07 46.70 -19.48
C ASP A 837 19.75 45.61 -20.33
N GLY A 838 19.71 44.35 -19.91
CA GLY A 838 20.35 43.22 -20.57
C GLY A 838 21.81 43.00 -20.16
N THR A 839 22.36 43.80 -19.25
CA THR A 839 23.72 43.61 -18.75
C THR A 839 23.82 42.29 -17.98
N VAL A 840 24.78 41.44 -18.38
CA VAL A 840 25.09 40.16 -17.73
C VAL A 840 26.46 40.21 -17.08
N THR A 841 26.57 39.79 -15.81
CA THR A 841 27.83 39.67 -15.08
C THR A 841 27.97 38.27 -14.47
N GLU A 842 29.10 37.60 -14.70
CA GLU A 842 29.36 36.24 -14.21
C GLU A 842 30.47 36.21 -13.15
N PHE A 843 30.26 35.41 -12.12
CA PHE A 843 31.19 35.10 -11.04
C PHE A 843 31.31 33.58 -10.94
N LYS A 844 32.43 32.99 -11.36
CA LYS A 844 32.51 31.52 -11.58
C LYS A 844 32.94 30.70 -10.36
N GLU A 845 33.71 31.32 -9.46
CA GLU A 845 34.48 30.64 -8.42
C GLU A 845 34.23 31.28 -7.04
N ILE A 846 32.96 31.42 -6.65
CA ILE A 846 32.61 31.96 -5.32
C ILE A 846 32.79 30.82 -4.30
N PRO A 847 33.58 31.01 -3.23
CA PRO A 847 33.88 29.91 -2.31
C PRO A 847 32.66 29.51 -1.46
N CYS A 848 32.52 28.21 -1.20
CA CYS A 848 31.62 27.62 -0.20
C CYS A 848 32.34 26.51 0.56
N LYS A 849 31.69 25.90 1.56
CA LYS A 849 32.31 24.85 2.37
C LYS A 849 32.40 23.53 1.57
N PRO A 850 33.57 22.89 1.45
CA PRO A 850 33.71 21.59 0.79
C PRO A 850 32.84 20.48 1.38
N GLU A 851 32.43 20.63 2.65
CA GLU A 851 31.55 19.71 3.36
C GLU A 851 30.09 19.76 2.85
N TRP A 852 29.71 20.75 2.04
CA TRP A 852 28.40 20.81 1.40
C TRP A 852 28.29 19.76 0.29
N ASN A 853 27.63 18.64 0.62
CA ASN A 853 27.58 17.41 -0.19
C ASN A 853 26.18 17.05 -0.70
N GLU A 854 25.13 17.79 -0.32
CA GLU A 854 23.76 17.65 -0.81
C GLU A 854 23.03 19.01 -0.77
N ALA A 855 21.99 19.16 -1.58
CA ALA A 855 21.11 20.34 -1.60
C ALA A 855 19.73 19.95 -1.07
N SER A 856 19.66 19.61 0.22
CA SER A 856 18.41 19.12 0.83
C SER A 856 17.45 20.22 1.26
N TYR A 857 17.95 21.45 1.46
CA TYR A 857 17.18 22.56 1.97
C TYR A 857 17.62 23.88 1.33
N LEU A 858 16.65 24.62 0.80
CA LEU A 858 16.82 25.92 0.15
C LEU A 858 15.91 26.92 0.87
N LEU A 859 16.31 28.18 1.01
CA LEU A 859 15.48 29.15 1.71
C LEU A 859 15.65 30.57 1.18
N PHE A 860 14.59 31.39 1.30
CA PHE A 860 14.65 32.85 1.25
C PHE A 860 14.22 33.40 2.59
N SER A 861 15.01 34.31 3.17
CA SER A 861 14.73 34.87 4.49
C SER A 861 14.77 36.38 4.44
N ALA A 862 13.80 37.03 5.09
CA ALA A 862 13.90 38.42 5.47
C ALA A 862 14.76 38.55 6.73
N VAL A 863 15.70 39.50 6.74
CA VAL A 863 16.55 39.79 7.91
C VAL A 863 16.41 41.25 8.37
N GLY A 864 15.37 41.92 7.90
CA GLY A 864 14.99 43.25 8.36
C GLY A 864 14.35 43.22 9.75
N THR A 865 13.99 44.40 10.23
CA THR A 865 13.18 44.55 11.45
C THR A 865 12.06 45.57 11.24
N SER A 866 11.70 45.82 9.99
CA SER A 866 10.78 46.88 9.58
C SER A 866 9.79 46.34 8.58
N GLU A 867 8.62 46.98 8.50
CA GLU A 867 7.60 46.66 7.50
C GLU A 867 8.11 47.02 6.10
N ALA A 868 8.78 46.07 5.45
CA ALA A 868 9.36 46.19 4.13
C ALA A 868 9.26 44.83 3.43
N ALA A 869 9.26 44.83 2.09
CA ALA A 869 9.06 43.62 1.32
C ALA A 869 10.07 43.47 0.19
N PHE A 870 10.36 42.21 -0.15
CA PHE A 870 11.02 41.85 -1.40
C PHE A 870 10.12 40.89 -2.20
N PHE A 871 10.39 40.81 -3.50
CA PHE A 871 9.55 40.14 -4.48
C PHE A 871 10.41 39.15 -5.26
N ILE A 872 9.91 37.92 -5.43
CA ILE A 872 10.54 36.84 -6.18
C ILE A 872 9.66 36.52 -7.39
N ASP A 873 10.25 36.39 -8.56
CA ASP A 873 9.56 36.02 -9.80
C ASP A 873 10.44 35.09 -10.66
N ASN A 874 9.86 34.43 -11.66
CA ASN A 874 10.57 33.58 -12.62
C ASN A 874 11.50 32.53 -11.98
N LEU A 875 11.00 31.88 -10.94
CA LEU A 875 11.77 30.94 -10.12
C LEU A 875 12.02 29.64 -10.89
N ARG A 876 13.27 29.18 -10.90
CA ARG A 876 13.71 27.88 -11.41
C ARG A 876 14.56 27.18 -10.37
N LEU A 877 14.26 25.92 -10.11
CA LEU A 877 14.95 25.02 -9.19
C LEU A 877 15.18 23.69 -9.91
N THR A 878 16.36 23.47 -10.50
CA THR A 878 16.61 22.30 -11.32
C THR A 878 17.88 21.53 -10.91
N PRO A 879 17.79 20.22 -10.63
CA PRO A 879 18.96 19.37 -10.66
C PRO A 879 19.39 19.14 -12.11
N MET A 880 20.68 19.25 -12.37
CA MET A 880 21.26 18.87 -13.66
C MET A 880 21.52 17.37 -13.63
N LEU A 881 20.88 16.63 -14.54
CA LEU A 881 21.25 15.25 -14.80
C LEU A 881 22.74 15.19 -15.13
N ALA A 882 23.46 14.22 -14.55
CA ALA A 882 24.81 13.91 -15.00
C ALA A 882 24.75 13.66 -16.52
N PRO A 883 25.60 14.32 -17.33
CA PRO A 883 25.57 14.18 -18.78
C PRO A 883 25.78 12.74 -19.24
#